data_AF-A0A3M0XYQ6-F1
#
_entry.id   AF-A0A3M0XYQ6-F1
#
_cell.length_a   1.000
_cell.length_b   1.000
_cell.length_c   1.000
_cell.angle_alpha   90.00
_cell.angle_beta   90.00
_cell.angle_gamma   90.00
#
_symmetry.space_group_name_H-M   'P 1'
#
loop_
_entity.id
_entity.type
_entity.pdbx_description
1 polymer ?
#
loop_
_entity_poly.entity_id
_entity_poly.type
_entity_poly.pdbx_seq_one_letter_code
_entity_poly.pdbx_strand_id
1 'polypeptide(L)'
;MLLDPSRHGLRRPAAAANRRRPLRRRAVIGVLSMMFLVLFSSLALAMAVVSRGNLRTAEAHLRVVRALGSTDTGLAIAEERLRQAAATFRVEKGEITPDFAIDLWQGVFSPTDGQVLLPSGDPATFGVRDFLAALHANDQTIDIAPYFQPQNDWLVTAPIILDRASDDPADPLYNTVTSAAQITYIPLPDIGGVRAVVTGYDWDWTRSSWIERTAQRDFRIFKRVDQAILAPSKIMIGKNVQINGPLGARFTGVENVDGDPLVVRSDFLGLSPTLDQKIQDFYAAVHSDDVDGDNRLASEHAIESSSLAALNLKDYDGDGDPDAAFTDISGDGVVDEFDIFLQHFDADGDHRVVLSDALTAGTPAQGEAAEFAGVDEDLALLIDSAVPDRNGDGVVDAADTVLGYRDGRLDFRDQYAKVRGPVLFRVNRADWEASLDAQGDPLGNYQKRVEGAIRPGEDKAPVSFDQDDATLPQVSFDTFNSASSALAQDADGAPFAVQAGISGPLFTLVTNADGVVIGQSFNPAIPTVFEPMPFGALAPADWYERPVFQNITFKDVVIPMGLNALFVNCTFVGVTRVETYQDNTHPAWQFYGQQESSGALKYPPLPDDSPAQLDNDYYPPNDPLFIKPPDFDVPRLTVGGVPYVNTKPLSNNIRFHNCTFVGSIVADKPTVFTHIRNKLQFTGATKFYEQHPDSPNDPALNPEPGDLPDIEKSSMMLPQYSVDVGTNNAPADQDVNLQGVVIAGVLDVRGNTTINGALLLTFEPSLTDPALQHFGTPVGNPANFNVTLGYFSPDQGDQEGLSVFDYNGQKIVGFDTNGDGYPDSDDPASGGTPVPFNGYGRIVLNWDPNLVMPDGLIAPIAIEPVSESYVEGRLVAPAGGAGP
;
A
#
# COMPACT_ATOMS: atom_id res chain seq x y z
N MET A 1 -91.88 -50.44 -6.64
CA MET A 1 -92.56 -51.36 -5.71
C MET A 1 -93.97 -50.84 -5.52
N LEU A 2 -94.95 -51.60 -6.03
CA LEU A 2 -96.40 -51.61 -5.75
C LEU A 2 -97.14 -50.26 -5.62
N LEU A 3 -97.96 -49.88 -6.61
CA LEU A 3 -99.39 -50.29 -6.78
C LEU A 3 -100.28 -49.67 -5.67
N ASP A 4 -101.07 -48.64 -5.98
CA ASP A 4 -102.48 -48.73 -6.47
C ASP A 4 -103.45 -48.49 -5.26
N PRO A 5 -104.78 -48.37 -5.39
CA PRO A 5 -105.56 -47.28 -6.00
C PRO A 5 -106.78 -46.80 -5.16
N SER A 6 -107.55 -45.92 -5.81
CA SER A 6 -109.03 -45.93 -5.86
C SER A 6 -109.74 -45.08 -4.79
N ARG A 7 -110.88 -44.42 -5.06
CA ARG A 7 -112.00 -44.78 -5.94
C ARG A 7 -112.94 -43.56 -6.14
N HIS A 8 -113.46 -43.46 -7.36
CA HIS A 8 -114.83 -43.12 -7.83
C HIS A 8 -115.74 -41.99 -7.26
N GLY A 9 -116.45 -41.35 -8.22
CA GLY A 9 -117.80 -40.78 -8.04
C GLY A 9 -118.03 -39.49 -8.87
N LEU A 10 -118.41 -39.58 -10.15
CA LEU A 10 -119.77 -39.38 -10.72
C LEU A 10 -120.33 -37.93 -10.76
N ARG A 11 -120.39 -37.41 -12.00
CA ARG A 11 -121.41 -36.56 -12.70
C ARG A 11 -122.04 -35.32 -12.02
N ARG A 12 -121.78 -34.16 -12.67
CA ARG A 12 -122.64 -32.99 -13.11
C ARG A 12 -123.63 -32.35 -12.09
N PRO A 13 -123.92 -31.03 -12.11
CA PRO A 13 -123.97 -30.12 -13.28
C PRO A 13 -123.39 -28.70 -13.04
N ALA A 14 -123.51 -27.85 -14.08
CA ALA A 14 -122.96 -26.50 -14.17
C ALA A 14 -123.66 -25.46 -13.26
N ALA A 15 -122.88 -24.52 -12.72
CA ALA A 15 -123.33 -23.20 -12.29
C ALA A 15 -122.19 -22.18 -12.47
N ALA A 16 -122.51 -21.03 -13.04
CA ALA A 16 -121.58 -19.95 -13.35
C ALA A 16 -121.05 -19.27 -12.07
N ALA A 17 -119.73 -19.07 -11.99
CA ALA A 17 -119.11 -18.18 -11.02
C ALA A 17 -117.93 -17.43 -11.67
N ASN A 18 -117.92 -16.11 -11.44
CA ASN A 18 -117.02 -15.10 -11.99
C ASN A 18 -115.53 -15.50 -12.01
N ARG A 19 -114.95 -15.55 -13.22
CA ARG A 19 -113.49 -15.53 -13.41
C ARG A 19 -112.96 -14.10 -13.20
N ARG A 20 -112.49 -13.80 -12.00
CA ARG A 20 -111.51 -12.71 -11.80
C ARG A 20 -110.14 -13.20 -12.28
N ARG A 21 -109.55 -12.48 -13.23
CA ARG A 21 -108.18 -12.71 -13.73
C ARG A 21 -107.17 -12.48 -12.59
N PRO A 22 -106.21 -13.40 -12.34
CA PRO A 22 -105.07 -13.09 -11.49
C PRO A 22 -104.10 -12.16 -12.27
N LEU A 23 -103.88 -10.97 -11.73
CA LEU A 23 -102.86 -10.02 -12.19
C LEU A 23 -101.46 -10.59 -11.94
N ARG A 24 -100.59 -10.42 -12.94
CA ARG A 24 -99.23 -10.97 -13.05
C ARG A 24 -98.28 -10.42 -11.97
N ARG A 25 -97.70 -11.32 -11.13
CA ARG A 25 -96.48 -11.07 -10.34
C ARG A 25 -95.15 -11.30 -11.11
N ARG A 26 -95.16 -11.28 -12.45
CA ARG A 26 -93.96 -11.43 -13.30
C ARG A 26 -93.28 -10.10 -13.68
N ALA A 27 -93.92 -8.95 -13.46
CA ALA A 27 -93.37 -7.65 -13.84
C ALA A 27 -92.30 -7.14 -12.84
N VAL A 28 -92.48 -7.35 -11.54
CA VAL A 28 -91.56 -6.85 -10.51
C VAL A 28 -90.20 -7.56 -10.53
N ILE A 29 -90.18 -8.87 -10.78
CA ILE A 29 -88.93 -9.64 -10.92
C ILE A 29 -88.14 -9.20 -12.16
N GLY A 30 -88.83 -8.94 -13.29
CA GLY A 30 -88.19 -8.43 -14.50
C GLY A 30 -87.53 -7.06 -14.31
N VAL A 31 -88.16 -6.15 -13.55
CA VAL A 31 -87.57 -4.84 -13.24
C VAL A 31 -86.38 -4.97 -12.28
N LEU A 32 -86.50 -5.77 -11.21
CA LEU A 32 -85.38 -6.01 -10.28
C LEU A 32 -84.19 -6.69 -10.96
N SER A 33 -84.43 -7.67 -11.84
CA SER A 33 -83.37 -8.30 -12.63
C SER A 33 -82.71 -7.33 -13.61
N MET A 34 -83.48 -6.42 -14.23
CA MET A 34 -82.91 -5.37 -15.09
C MET A 34 -82.07 -4.37 -14.30
N MET A 35 -82.55 -3.93 -13.12
CA MET A 35 -81.79 -3.04 -12.25
C MET A 35 -80.50 -3.70 -11.76
N PHE A 36 -80.54 -4.99 -11.38
CA PHE A 36 -79.35 -5.75 -11.00
C PHE A 36 -78.36 -5.90 -12.14
N LEU A 37 -78.82 -6.21 -13.37
CA LEU A 37 -77.96 -6.28 -14.56
C LEU A 37 -77.28 -4.95 -14.86
N VAL A 38 -77.99 -3.83 -14.75
CA VAL A 38 -77.42 -2.50 -14.93
C VAL A 38 -76.37 -2.19 -13.86
N LEU A 39 -76.64 -2.49 -12.59
CA LEU A 39 -75.70 -2.26 -11.48
C LEU A 39 -74.44 -3.14 -11.56
N PHE A 40 -74.59 -4.43 -11.91
CA PHE A 40 -73.44 -5.31 -12.10
C PHE A 40 -72.64 -4.94 -13.34
N SER A 41 -73.29 -4.49 -14.42
CA SER A 41 -72.60 -4.05 -15.64
C SER A 41 -71.83 -2.75 -15.40
N SER A 42 -72.38 -1.81 -14.64
CA SER A 42 -71.67 -0.57 -14.29
C SER A 42 -70.51 -0.82 -13.33
N LEU A 43 -70.66 -1.71 -12.35
CA LEU A 43 -69.57 -2.11 -11.46
C LEU A 43 -68.46 -2.85 -12.20
N ALA A 44 -68.80 -3.79 -13.09
CA ALA A 44 -67.82 -4.51 -13.92
C ALA A 44 -67.07 -3.55 -14.86
N LEU A 45 -67.76 -2.57 -15.45
CA LEU A 45 -67.12 -1.53 -16.26
C LEU A 45 -66.19 -0.65 -15.42
N ALA A 46 -66.61 -0.25 -14.22
CA ALA A 46 -65.79 0.54 -13.30
C ALA A 46 -64.52 -0.22 -12.87
N MET A 47 -64.65 -1.50 -12.48
CA MET A 47 -63.51 -2.36 -12.17
C MET A 47 -62.59 -2.54 -13.37
N ALA A 48 -63.12 -2.72 -14.58
CA ALA A 48 -62.30 -2.83 -15.79
C ALA A 48 -61.52 -1.54 -16.09
N VAL A 49 -62.11 -0.36 -15.84
CA VAL A 49 -61.42 0.93 -15.98
C VAL A 49 -60.34 1.11 -14.92
N VAL A 50 -60.62 0.77 -13.66
CA VAL A 50 -59.63 0.81 -12.56
C VAL A 50 -58.48 -0.16 -12.82
N SER A 51 -58.75 -1.40 -13.22
CA SER A 51 -57.71 -2.38 -13.56
C SER A 51 -56.86 -1.94 -14.75
N ARG A 52 -57.45 -1.35 -15.80
CA ARG A 52 -56.69 -0.74 -16.91
C ARG A 52 -55.84 0.45 -16.44
N GLY A 53 -56.35 1.24 -15.49
CA GLY A 53 -55.58 2.30 -14.83
C GLY A 53 -54.36 1.74 -14.10
N ASN A 54 -54.57 0.74 -13.24
CA ASN A 54 -53.50 0.08 -12.48
C ASN A 54 -52.45 -0.56 -13.40
N LEU A 55 -52.87 -1.25 -14.46
CA LEU A 55 -51.94 -1.85 -15.44
C LEU A 55 -51.09 -0.78 -16.14
N ARG A 56 -51.69 0.34 -16.55
CA ARG A 56 -50.95 1.45 -17.16
C ARG A 56 -49.97 2.11 -16.19
N THR A 57 -50.35 2.26 -14.93
CA THR A 57 -49.47 2.81 -13.90
C THR A 57 -48.32 1.86 -13.58
N ALA A 58 -48.59 0.56 -13.46
CA ALA A 58 -47.56 -0.46 -13.24
C ALA A 58 -46.58 -0.54 -14.41
N GLU A 59 -47.08 -0.51 -15.65
CA GLU A 59 -46.26 -0.48 -16.86
C GLU A 59 -45.41 0.79 -16.94
N ALA A 60 -45.99 1.97 -16.65
CA ALA A 60 -45.22 3.21 -16.59
C ALA A 60 -44.14 3.17 -15.51
N HIS A 61 -44.44 2.60 -14.34
CA HIS A 61 -43.47 2.44 -13.26
C HIS A 61 -42.33 1.50 -13.64
N LEU A 62 -42.63 0.34 -14.26
CA LEU A 62 -41.60 -0.59 -14.72
C LEU A 62 -40.65 0.04 -15.73
N ARG A 63 -41.16 0.84 -16.66
CA ARG A 63 -40.32 1.55 -17.65
C ARG A 63 -39.49 2.65 -17.03
N VAL A 64 -40.01 3.37 -16.03
CA VAL A 64 -39.23 4.32 -15.26
C VAL A 64 -38.08 3.64 -14.51
N VAL A 65 -38.35 2.49 -13.89
CA VAL A 65 -37.32 1.68 -13.21
C VAL A 65 -36.28 1.16 -14.19
N ARG A 66 -36.69 0.73 -15.40
CA ARG A 66 -35.75 0.32 -16.45
C ARG A 66 -34.89 1.48 -16.95
N ALA A 67 -35.49 2.64 -17.21
CA ALA A 67 -34.74 3.84 -17.58
C ALA A 67 -33.73 4.25 -16.49
N LEU A 68 -34.10 4.13 -15.21
CA LEU A 68 -33.16 4.31 -14.08
C LEU A 68 -32.04 3.26 -14.10
N GLY A 69 -32.37 1.98 -14.30
CA GLY A 69 -31.36 0.92 -14.45
C GLY A 69 -30.40 1.16 -15.62
N SER A 70 -30.89 1.72 -16.74
CA SER A 70 -30.07 2.16 -17.86
C SER A 70 -29.18 3.35 -17.48
N THR A 71 -29.67 4.28 -16.67
CA THR A 71 -28.87 5.38 -16.11
C THR A 71 -27.75 4.85 -15.22
N ASP A 72 -28.04 3.93 -14.29
CA ASP A 72 -27.03 3.37 -13.39
C ASP A 72 -25.98 2.55 -14.15
N THR A 73 -26.42 1.76 -15.13
CA THR A 73 -25.51 1.02 -16.01
C THR A 73 -24.62 1.96 -16.81
N GLY A 74 -25.20 3.03 -17.37
CA GLY A 74 -24.44 4.05 -18.08
C GLY A 74 -23.44 4.79 -17.20
N LEU A 75 -23.76 4.99 -15.91
CA LEU A 75 -22.83 5.61 -14.96
C LEU A 75 -21.67 4.67 -14.60
N ALA A 76 -21.94 3.38 -14.46
CA ALA A 76 -20.90 2.36 -14.28
C ALA A 76 -19.97 2.29 -15.51
N ILE A 77 -20.52 2.35 -16.73
CA ILE A 77 -19.73 2.44 -17.96
C ILE A 77 -18.89 3.73 -17.96
N ALA A 78 -19.48 4.86 -17.56
CA ALA A 78 -18.78 6.15 -17.52
C ALA A 78 -17.56 6.12 -16.57
N GLU A 79 -17.77 5.59 -15.36
CA GLU A 79 -16.74 5.42 -14.35
C GLU A 79 -15.61 4.51 -14.84
N GLU A 80 -15.94 3.35 -15.40
CA GLU A 80 -14.95 2.40 -15.90
C GLU A 80 -14.14 2.96 -17.07
N ARG A 81 -14.80 3.63 -18.03
CA ARG A 81 -14.12 4.26 -19.17
C ARG A 81 -13.23 5.42 -18.74
N LEU A 82 -13.66 6.22 -17.76
CA LEU A 82 -12.83 7.27 -17.17
C LEU A 82 -11.59 6.70 -16.49
N ARG A 83 -11.72 5.63 -15.69
CA ARG A 83 -10.59 4.95 -15.07
C ARG A 83 -9.60 4.41 -16.11
N GLN A 84 -10.09 3.72 -17.15
CA GLN A 84 -9.26 3.22 -18.25
C GLN A 84 -8.52 4.36 -18.97
N ALA A 85 -9.18 5.50 -19.20
CA ALA A 85 -8.55 6.64 -19.82
C ALA A 85 -7.48 7.28 -18.92
N ALA A 86 -7.76 7.46 -17.63
CA ALA A 86 -6.82 8.05 -16.68
C ALA A 86 -5.56 7.17 -16.52
N ALA A 87 -5.76 5.85 -16.37
CA ALA A 87 -4.69 4.88 -16.19
C ALA A 87 -3.75 4.76 -17.41
N THR A 88 -4.03 5.43 -18.52
CA THR A 88 -3.13 5.52 -19.68
C THR A 88 -2.07 6.61 -19.51
N PHE A 89 -2.37 7.69 -18.79
CA PHE A 89 -1.43 8.81 -18.63
C PHE A 89 -0.51 8.57 -17.43
N ARG A 90 0.76 8.95 -17.57
CA ARG A 90 1.77 8.97 -16.51
C ARG A 90 2.25 10.41 -16.35
N VAL A 91 2.30 10.93 -15.13
CA VAL A 91 2.65 12.34 -14.87
C VAL A 91 3.76 12.46 -13.85
N GLU A 92 4.70 13.34 -14.13
CA GLU A 92 5.83 13.64 -13.24
C GLU A 92 5.42 14.53 -12.06
N LYS A 93 4.57 15.53 -12.31
CA LYS A 93 4.05 16.43 -11.27
C LYS A 93 3.31 15.62 -10.20
N GLY A 94 3.63 15.88 -8.95
CA GLY A 94 3.10 15.20 -7.77
C GLY A 94 1.67 15.58 -7.47
N GLU A 95 1.40 16.88 -7.40
CA GLU A 95 0.07 17.41 -7.13
C GLU A 95 -0.70 17.72 -8.41
N ILE A 96 -1.91 17.16 -8.53
CA ILE A 96 -2.85 17.50 -9.61
C ILE A 96 -3.67 18.71 -9.19
N THR A 97 -3.14 19.90 -9.47
CA THR A 97 -3.86 21.16 -9.24
C THR A 97 -5.05 21.29 -10.19
N PRO A 98 -6.08 22.09 -9.85
CA PRO A 98 -7.26 22.23 -10.72
C PRO A 98 -6.94 22.71 -12.14
N ASP A 99 -5.98 23.63 -12.30
CA ASP A 99 -5.51 24.07 -13.61
C ASP A 99 -4.85 22.91 -14.39
N PHE A 100 -3.96 22.16 -13.73
CA PHE A 100 -3.28 21.04 -14.38
C PHE A 100 -4.25 19.90 -14.75
N ALA A 101 -5.30 19.66 -13.96
CA ALA A 101 -6.34 18.70 -14.31
C ALA A 101 -7.08 19.07 -15.61
N ILE A 102 -7.29 20.37 -15.87
CA ILE A 102 -7.90 20.85 -17.11
C ILE A 102 -6.93 20.64 -18.28
N ASP A 103 -5.65 20.92 -18.07
CA ASP A 103 -4.61 20.70 -19.08
C ASP A 103 -4.47 19.21 -19.42
N LEU A 104 -4.56 18.32 -18.42
CA LEU A 104 -4.65 16.86 -18.59
C LEU A 104 -5.89 16.43 -19.37
N TRP A 105 -7.05 17.03 -19.06
CA TRP A 105 -8.28 16.75 -19.78
C TRP A 105 -8.19 17.15 -21.26
N GLN A 106 -7.65 18.34 -21.54
CA GLN A 106 -7.59 18.94 -22.88
C GLN A 106 -6.38 18.48 -23.72
N GLY A 107 -5.31 17.99 -23.09
CA GLY A 107 -4.06 17.63 -23.75
C GLY A 107 -3.15 18.81 -24.06
N VAL A 108 -3.20 19.87 -23.25
CA VAL A 108 -2.45 21.12 -23.47
C VAL A 108 -1.38 21.25 -22.40
N PHE A 109 -0.26 20.55 -22.57
CA PHE A 109 0.80 20.46 -21.55
C PHE A 109 1.80 21.62 -21.65
N SER A 110 2.18 22.20 -20.50
CA SER A 110 3.26 23.17 -20.38
C SER A 110 4.55 22.50 -19.89
N PRO A 111 5.76 23.01 -20.22
CA PRO A 111 7.01 22.55 -19.60
C PRO A 111 7.02 22.65 -18.06
N THR A 112 6.19 23.53 -17.48
CA THR A 112 6.03 23.68 -16.03
C THR A 112 5.24 22.55 -15.38
N ASP A 113 4.56 21.71 -16.17
CA ASP A 113 3.78 20.58 -15.68
C ASP A 113 4.61 19.29 -15.55
N GLY A 114 5.90 19.37 -15.87
CA GLY A 114 6.76 18.21 -16.00
C GLY A 114 6.39 17.34 -17.21
N GLN A 115 6.92 16.12 -17.24
CA GLN A 115 6.61 15.16 -18.28
C GLN A 115 5.22 14.54 -18.07
N VAL A 116 4.43 14.53 -19.15
CA VAL A 116 3.22 13.73 -19.29
C VAL A 116 3.48 12.68 -20.36
N LEU A 117 3.52 11.42 -19.96
CA LEU A 117 3.90 10.30 -20.82
C LEU A 117 2.74 9.32 -21.00
N LEU A 118 2.77 8.59 -22.11
CA LEU A 118 1.95 7.39 -22.33
C LEU A 118 2.66 6.15 -21.76
N PRO A 119 2.00 4.99 -21.68
CA PRO A 119 2.64 3.78 -21.16
C PRO A 119 3.80 3.29 -22.03
N SER A 120 3.90 3.77 -23.29
CA SER A 120 5.05 3.54 -24.16
C SER A 120 6.30 4.34 -23.79
N GLY A 121 6.19 5.31 -22.87
CA GLY A 121 7.24 6.28 -22.54
C GLY A 121 7.29 7.49 -23.47
N ASP A 122 6.45 7.53 -24.52
CA ASP A 122 6.38 8.69 -25.41
C ASP A 122 5.64 9.86 -24.74
N PRO A 123 6.06 11.12 -24.97
CA PRO A 123 5.30 12.29 -24.54
C PRO A 123 3.88 12.25 -25.09
N ALA A 124 2.90 12.48 -24.21
CA ALA A 124 1.51 12.58 -24.60
C ALA A 124 1.30 13.81 -25.51
N THR A 125 0.48 13.63 -26.55
CA THR A 125 0.13 14.69 -27.52
C THR A 125 -1.38 14.97 -27.56
N PHE A 126 -2.13 14.32 -26.69
CA PHE A 126 -3.58 14.38 -26.56
C PHE A 126 -3.96 14.25 -25.09
N GLY A 127 -5.19 14.64 -24.72
CA GLY A 127 -5.66 14.61 -23.34
C GLY A 127 -6.53 13.40 -23.01
N VAL A 128 -6.91 13.29 -21.74
CA VAL A 128 -7.84 12.26 -21.24
C VAL A 128 -9.13 12.24 -22.06
N ARG A 129 -9.65 13.41 -22.44
CA ARG A 129 -10.87 13.54 -23.25
C ARG A 129 -10.76 12.83 -24.60
N ASP A 130 -9.64 12.99 -25.29
CA ASP A 130 -9.47 12.47 -26.65
C ASP A 130 -9.30 10.94 -26.63
N PHE A 131 -8.60 10.41 -25.62
CA PHE A 131 -8.51 8.96 -25.41
C PHE A 131 -9.86 8.36 -25.02
N LEU A 132 -10.61 9.01 -24.13
CA LEU A 132 -11.95 8.60 -23.73
C LEU A 132 -12.91 8.59 -24.94
N ALA A 133 -12.80 9.57 -25.85
CA ALA A 133 -13.54 9.58 -27.11
C ALA A 133 -13.21 8.36 -27.98
N ALA A 134 -11.93 7.97 -28.05
CA ALA A 134 -11.48 6.79 -28.79
C ALA A 134 -11.99 5.48 -28.16
N LEU A 135 -12.08 5.39 -26.82
CA LEU A 135 -12.69 4.24 -26.15
C LEU A 135 -14.17 4.10 -26.54
N HIS A 136 -14.93 5.20 -26.46
CA HIS A 136 -16.35 5.22 -26.81
C HIS A 136 -16.64 5.03 -28.30
N ALA A 137 -15.67 5.30 -29.18
CA ALA A 137 -15.82 5.03 -30.62
C ALA A 137 -16.02 3.54 -30.94
N ASN A 138 -15.66 2.64 -30.02
CA ASN A 138 -15.86 1.20 -30.15
C ASN A 138 -17.22 0.72 -29.62
N ASP A 139 -17.98 1.57 -28.93
CA ASP A 139 -19.26 1.19 -28.36
C ASP A 139 -20.34 1.08 -29.46
N GLN A 140 -21.27 0.14 -29.28
CA GLN A 140 -22.42 0.01 -30.18
C GLN A 140 -23.45 1.09 -29.85
N THR A 141 -23.87 1.85 -30.86
CA THR A 141 -24.70 3.05 -30.66
C THR A 141 -26.00 3.01 -31.47
N ILE A 142 -26.98 3.80 -31.04
CA ILE A 142 -28.25 4.03 -31.73
C ILE A 142 -28.46 5.53 -31.95
N ASP A 143 -29.11 5.89 -33.06
CA ASP A 143 -29.43 7.27 -33.41
C ASP A 143 -30.64 7.76 -32.59
N ILE A 144 -30.37 8.30 -31.40
CA ILE A 144 -31.30 9.07 -30.59
C ILE A 144 -30.71 10.48 -30.47
N ALA A 145 -31.55 11.51 -30.62
CA ALA A 145 -31.10 12.88 -30.51
C ALA A 145 -30.46 13.11 -29.13
N PRO A 146 -29.22 13.61 -29.07
CA PRO A 146 -28.52 13.81 -27.81
C PRO A 146 -29.26 14.85 -26.95
N TYR A 147 -29.42 14.54 -25.66
CA TYR A 147 -30.07 15.42 -24.69
C TYR A 147 -29.25 16.70 -24.47
N PHE A 148 -27.93 16.58 -24.44
CA PHE A 148 -26.99 17.69 -24.35
C PHE A 148 -26.37 18.02 -25.71
N GLN A 149 -26.23 19.32 -25.98
CA GLN A 149 -25.44 19.77 -27.13
C GLN A 149 -23.96 19.81 -26.73
N PRO A 150 -23.06 19.24 -27.55
CA PRO A 150 -21.63 19.24 -27.25
C PRO A 150 -21.08 20.67 -27.21
N GLN A 151 -20.31 20.98 -26.17
CA GLN A 151 -19.47 22.18 -26.10
C GLN A 151 -18.01 21.81 -26.43
N ASN A 152 -17.16 22.80 -26.72
CA ASN A 152 -15.80 22.57 -27.23
C ASN A 152 -14.91 21.77 -26.27
N ASP A 153 -15.17 21.82 -24.97
CA ASP A 153 -14.42 21.19 -23.88
C ASP A 153 -15.10 19.92 -23.32
N TRP A 154 -16.35 19.65 -23.73
CA TRP A 154 -17.13 18.50 -23.29
C TRP A 154 -16.88 17.28 -24.19
N LEU A 155 -17.12 16.08 -23.66
CA LEU A 155 -17.27 14.87 -24.45
C LEU A 155 -18.70 14.35 -24.33
N VAL A 156 -19.45 14.32 -25.44
CA VAL A 156 -20.80 13.77 -25.49
C VAL A 156 -20.77 12.51 -26.34
N THR A 157 -21.18 11.38 -25.78
CA THR A 157 -21.28 10.12 -26.53
C THR A 157 -22.55 10.11 -27.36
N ALA A 158 -22.54 9.36 -28.46
CA ALA A 158 -23.80 8.85 -29.01
C ALA A 158 -24.46 7.90 -28.00
N PRO A 159 -25.79 7.77 -27.99
CA PRO A 159 -26.50 6.84 -27.12
C PRO A 159 -26.03 5.40 -27.34
N ILE A 160 -25.46 4.80 -26.30
CA ILE A 160 -24.87 3.47 -26.26
C ILE A 160 -25.98 2.46 -26.02
N ILE A 161 -26.02 1.41 -26.85
CA ILE A 161 -26.99 0.33 -26.72
C ILE A 161 -26.65 -0.51 -25.49
N LEU A 162 -27.62 -0.69 -24.59
CA LEU A 162 -27.47 -1.55 -23.41
C LEU A 162 -28.18 -2.89 -23.58
N ASP A 163 -29.36 -2.88 -24.21
CA ASP A 163 -30.19 -4.07 -24.35
C ASP A 163 -30.97 -4.10 -25.68
N ARG A 164 -31.29 -5.31 -26.14
CA ARG A 164 -32.05 -5.60 -27.37
C ARG A 164 -33.23 -6.50 -27.05
N ALA A 165 -34.25 -6.46 -27.91
CA ALA A 165 -35.41 -7.35 -27.79
C ALA A 165 -35.06 -8.83 -28.04
N SER A 166 -33.90 -9.11 -28.63
CA SER A 166 -33.35 -10.47 -28.78
C SER A 166 -31.82 -10.41 -28.87
N ASP A 167 -31.16 -11.36 -28.21
CA ASP A 167 -29.70 -11.52 -28.22
C ASP A 167 -29.22 -12.42 -29.38
N ASP A 168 -30.13 -13.11 -30.08
CA ASP A 168 -29.79 -13.99 -31.21
C ASP A 168 -29.67 -13.16 -32.50
N PRO A 169 -28.48 -13.08 -33.13
CA PRO A 169 -28.31 -12.34 -34.39
C PRO A 169 -29.15 -12.87 -35.56
N ALA A 170 -29.67 -14.10 -35.46
CA ALA A 170 -30.57 -14.69 -36.45
C ALA A 170 -32.05 -14.30 -36.24
N ASP A 171 -32.40 -13.75 -35.09
CA ASP A 171 -33.74 -13.28 -34.77
C ASP A 171 -34.01 -11.93 -35.48
N PRO A 172 -35.13 -11.77 -36.21
CA PRO A 172 -35.56 -10.49 -36.76
C PRO A 172 -35.64 -9.35 -35.74
N LEU A 173 -35.78 -9.67 -34.44
CA LEU A 173 -35.84 -8.71 -33.35
C LEU A 173 -34.47 -8.24 -32.85
N TYR A 174 -33.36 -8.83 -33.30
CA TYR A 174 -32.00 -8.46 -32.87
C TYR A 174 -31.69 -6.96 -33.02
N ASN A 175 -32.13 -6.34 -34.12
CA ASN A 175 -31.91 -4.90 -34.36
C ASN A 175 -32.89 -3.99 -33.60
N THR A 176 -33.72 -4.55 -32.72
CA THR A 176 -34.70 -3.80 -31.94
C THR A 176 -34.12 -3.47 -30.57
N VAL A 177 -33.62 -2.25 -30.41
CA VAL A 177 -33.06 -1.76 -29.13
C VAL A 177 -34.19 -1.48 -28.13
N THR A 178 -34.04 -1.99 -26.91
CA THR A 178 -35.00 -1.81 -25.81
C THR A 178 -34.54 -0.72 -24.85
N SER A 179 -33.23 -0.65 -24.59
CA SER A 179 -32.65 0.37 -23.73
C SER A 179 -31.28 0.86 -24.21
N ALA A 180 -30.97 2.10 -23.86
CA ALA A 180 -29.72 2.77 -24.20
C ALA A 180 -29.31 3.77 -23.11
N ALA A 181 -28.05 4.20 -23.11
CA ALA A 181 -27.57 5.27 -22.25
C ALA A 181 -26.68 6.24 -23.02
N GLN A 182 -26.89 7.53 -22.84
CA GLN A 182 -25.99 8.57 -23.30
C GLN A 182 -25.17 9.09 -22.14
N ILE A 183 -23.87 9.28 -22.36
CA ILE A 183 -22.95 9.81 -21.35
C ILE A 183 -22.42 11.16 -21.86
N THR A 184 -22.41 12.15 -20.97
CA THR A 184 -21.83 13.48 -21.20
C THR A 184 -20.81 13.78 -20.12
N TYR A 185 -19.55 13.98 -20.50
CA TYR A 185 -18.47 14.34 -19.61
C TYR A 185 -18.20 15.84 -19.70
N ILE A 186 -18.23 16.51 -18.55
CA ILE A 186 -18.11 17.96 -18.41
C ILE A 186 -16.92 18.24 -17.49
N PRO A 187 -15.86 18.94 -17.93
CA PRO A 187 -14.78 19.31 -17.03
C PRO A 187 -15.29 20.27 -15.94
N LEU A 188 -14.75 20.12 -14.74
CA LEU A 188 -15.05 20.94 -13.56
C LEU A 188 -13.76 21.66 -13.11
N PRO A 189 -13.50 22.88 -13.63
CA PRO A 189 -12.28 23.63 -13.34
C PRO A 189 -12.05 23.90 -11.85
N ASP A 190 -13.11 24.13 -11.08
CA ASP A 190 -12.98 24.55 -9.68
C ASP A 190 -12.46 23.43 -8.76
N ILE A 191 -12.65 22.16 -9.14
CA ILE A 191 -12.27 20.99 -8.32
C ILE A 191 -11.22 20.10 -8.99
N GLY A 192 -10.74 20.46 -10.19
CA GLY A 192 -9.83 19.63 -10.97
C GLY A 192 -10.43 18.28 -11.36
N GLY A 193 -11.69 18.28 -11.78
CA GLY A 193 -12.46 17.06 -11.98
C GLY A 193 -13.28 17.03 -13.27
N VAL A 194 -14.12 16.00 -13.40
CA VAL A 194 -15.03 15.78 -14.51
C VAL A 194 -16.38 15.31 -13.95
N ARG A 195 -17.47 15.95 -14.37
CA ARG A 195 -18.84 15.47 -14.12
C ARG A 195 -19.27 14.55 -15.24
N ALA A 196 -19.67 13.33 -14.91
CA ALA A 196 -20.41 12.48 -15.84
C ALA A 196 -21.91 12.70 -15.62
N VAL A 197 -22.61 13.08 -16.68
CA VAL A 197 -24.08 13.13 -16.74
C VAL A 197 -24.55 12.01 -17.64
N VAL A 198 -25.42 11.16 -17.12
CA VAL A 198 -25.95 10.00 -17.86
C VAL A 198 -27.44 10.17 -18.07
N THR A 199 -27.87 10.05 -19.32
CA THR A 199 -29.29 9.96 -19.71
C THR A 199 -29.59 8.53 -20.12
N GLY A 200 -30.37 7.81 -19.31
CA GLY A 200 -30.87 6.47 -19.59
C GLY A 200 -32.18 6.52 -20.36
N TYR A 201 -32.32 5.64 -21.36
CA TYR A 201 -33.47 5.54 -22.26
C TYR A 201 -34.08 4.14 -22.19
N ASP A 202 -35.41 4.06 -22.05
CA ASP A 202 -36.19 2.83 -22.22
C ASP A 202 -37.31 3.07 -23.25
N TRP A 203 -37.48 2.15 -24.21
CA TRP A 203 -38.40 2.35 -25.32
C TRP A 203 -39.86 2.09 -24.94
N ASP A 204 -40.71 3.11 -25.06
CA ASP A 204 -42.16 3.02 -24.86
C ASP A 204 -42.85 2.62 -26.18
N TRP A 205 -43.14 1.33 -26.35
CA TRP A 205 -43.91 0.80 -27.49
C TRP A 205 -45.32 1.38 -27.66
N THR A 206 -45.92 1.89 -26.58
CA THR A 206 -47.28 2.42 -26.58
C THR A 206 -47.33 3.87 -27.07
N ARG A 207 -46.31 4.65 -26.74
CA ARG A 207 -46.15 6.05 -27.15
C ARG A 207 -45.24 6.23 -28.37
N SER A 208 -44.53 5.17 -28.76
CA SER A 208 -43.48 5.20 -29.80
C SER A 208 -42.44 6.29 -29.50
N SER A 209 -42.00 6.36 -28.24
CA SER A 209 -41.07 7.37 -27.74
C SER A 209 -40.15 6.78 -26.68
N TRP A 210 -39.02 7.42 -26.42
CA TRP A 210 -38.15 7.05 -25.30
C TRP A 210 -38.67 7.63 -23.98
N ILE A 211 -38.54 6.87 -22.90
CA ILE A 211 -38.65 7.36 -21.53
C ILE A 211 -37.24 7.63 -21.02
N GLU A 212 -37.04 8.82 -20.48
CA GLU A 212 -35.71 9.32 -20.12
C GLU A 212 -35.58 9.48 -18.60
N ARG A 213 -34.40 9.12 -18.08
CA ARG A 213 -33.97 9.40 -16.70
C ARG A 213 -32.54 9.89 -16.71
N THR A 214 -32.24 10.79 -15.79
CA THR A 214 -30.91 11.40 -15.71
C THR A 214 -30.34 11.27 -14.31
N ALA A 215 -29.05 10.97 -14.25
CA ALA A 215 -28.24 11.09 -13.05
C ALA A 215 -26.91 11.74 -13.39
N GLN A 216 -26.27 12.31 -12.38
CA GLN A 216 -24.92 12.84 -12.50
C GLN A 216 -24.05 12.40 -11.33
N ARG A 217 -22.75 12.32 -11.56
CA ARG A 217 -21.73 12.08 -10.53
C ARG A 217 -20.46 12.85 -10.90
N ASP A 218 -19.79 13.38 -9.90
CA ASP A 218 -18.51 14.07 -10.08
C ASP A 218 -17.36 13.10 -9.85
N PHE A 219 -16.29 13.31 -10.60
CA PHE A 219 -15.07 12.53 -10.52
C PHE A 219 -13.88 13.48 -10.38
N ARG A 220 -12.94 13.17 -9.50
CA ARG A 220 -11.71 13.95 -9.32
C ARG A 220 -10.54 13.26 -10.00
N ILE A 221 -9.70 14.02 -10.68
CA ILE A 221 -8.42 13.52 -11.21
C ILE A 221 -7.36 13.75 -10.13
N PHE A 222 -6.58 12.72 -9.81
CA PHE A 222 -5.48 12.84 -8.86
C PHE A 222 -4.37 11.84 -9.20
N LYS A 223 -3.25 11.96 -8.50
CA LYS A 223 -2.13 11.02 -8.55
C LYS A 223 -1.88 10.57 -7.12
N ARG A 224 -1.97 9.27 -6.88
CA ARG A 224 -1.86 8.67 -5.53
C ARG A 224 -1.26 7.28 -5.63
N VAL A 225 -0.69 6.83 -4.53
CA VAL A 225 -0.34 5.43 -4.28
C VAL A 225 -1.44 4.81 -3.42
N ASP A 226 -2.06 3.75 -3.92
CA ASP A 226 -3.17 3.08 -3.24
C ASP A 226 -2.69 2.07 -2.16
N GLN A 227 -1.39 2.01 -1.91
CA GLN A 227 -0.75 1.12 -0.96
C GLN A 227 0.08 1.88 0.09
N ALA A 228 0.02 1.39 1.32
CA ALA A 228 0.92 1.72 2.42
C ALA A 228 2.36 1.33 2.09
N ILE A 229 2.56 0.15 1.49
CA ILE A 229 3.86 -0.35 1.05
C ILE A 229 3.71 -0.90 -0.35
N LEU A 230 4.57 -0.45 -1.27
CA LEU A 230 4.67 -0.99 -2.62
C LEU A 230 6.14 -1.29 -2.91
N ALA A 231 6.49 -2.58 -2.98
CA ALA A 231 7.87 -3.01 -3.20
C ALA A 231 7.99 -4.08 -4.30
N PRO A 232 8.95 -3.90 -5.25
CA PRO A 232 9.35 -4.94 -6.19
C PRO A 232 10.30 -5.99 -5.60
N SER A 233 11.00 -5.66 -4.51
CA SER A 233 11.77 -6.60 -3.69
C SER A 233 10.87 -7.30 -2.65
N LYS A 234 11.41 -8.36 -2.03
CA LYS A 234 10.77 -9.11 -0.94
C LYS A 234 10.41 -8.19 0.22
N ILE A 235 9.23 -8.32 0.82
CA ILE A 235 8.82 -7.56 2.01
C ILE A 235 8.90 -8.45 3.24
N MET A 236 9.48 -7.93 4.32
CA MET A 236 9.62 -8.63 5.60
C MET A 236 9.07 -7.75 6.73
N ILE A 237 8.07 -8.26 7.46
CA ILE A 237 7.39 -7.58 8.57
C ILE A 237 7.60 -8.42 9.83
N GLY A 238 8.44 -7.92 10.73
CA GLY A 238 8.87 -8.61 11.93
C GLY A 238 7.94 -8.37 13.11
N LYS A 239 8.43 -8.68 14.31
CA LYS A 239 7.73 -8.38 15.56
C LYS A 239 7.63 -6.88 15.82
N ASN A 240 6.58 -6.53 16.56
CA ASN A 240 6.20 -5.18 16.99
C ASN A 240 6.06 -4.23 15.81
N VAL A 241 5.49 -4.72 14.70
CA VAL A 241 5.20 -3.92 13.51
C VAL A 241 3.71 -3.98 13.19
N GLN A 242 3.09 -2.82 13.01
CA GLN A 242 1.72 -2.71 12.55
C GLN A 242 1.63 -1.86 11.28
N ILE A 243 0.88 -2.35 10.29
CA ILE A 243 0.62 -1.65 9.03
C ILE A 243 -0.85 -1.27 8.94
N ASN A 244 -1.14 0.02 8.98
CA ASN A 244 -2.47 0.59 8.81
C ASN A 244 -2.64 1.07 7.37
N GLY A 245 -2.90 0.13 6.45
CA GLY A 245 -3.21 0.40 5.05
C GLY A 245 -2.93 -0.80 4.13
N PRO A 246 -3.25 -0.68 2.83
CA PRO A 246 -3.06 -1.77 1.86
C PRO A 246 -1.59 -2.10 1.59
N LEU A 247 -1.23 -3.37 1.44
CA LEU A 247 0.14 -3.82 1.13
C LEU A 247 0.22 -4.36 -0.29
N GLY A 248 1.22 -3.93 -1.07
CA GLY A 248 1.48 -4.37 -2.44
C GLY A 248 2.83 -5.03 -2.61
N ALA A 249 2.85 -6.37 -2.69
CA ALA A 249 4.05 -7.16 -2.93
C ALA A 249 4.16 -7.52 -4.42
N ARG A 250 5.19 -6.97 -5.10
CA ARG A 250 5.41 -7.20 -6.54
C ARG A 250 6.48 -8.26 -6.84
N PHE A 251 7.25 -8.70 -5.84
CA PHE A 251 8.27 -9.73 -6.04
C PHE A 251 7.64 -11.04 -6.53
N THR A 252 8.19 -11.62 -7.61
CA THR A 252 7.69 -12.87 -8.21
C THR A 252 8.73 -13.99 -8.23
N GLY A 253 9.93 -13.76 -7.68
CA GLY A 253 11.06 -14.69 -7.77
C GLY A 253 10.96 -15.90 -6.82
N VAL A 254 9.81 -16.57 -6.78
CA VAL A 254 9.53 -17.72 -5.88
C VAL A 254 10.31 -18.99 -6.24
N GLU A 255 10.91 -19.03 -7.43
CA GLU A 255 11.83 -20.09 -7.83
C GLU A 255 13.19 -20.01 -7.12
N ASN A 256 13.51 -18.86 -6.54
CA ASN A 256 14.73 -18.68 -5.77
C ASN A 256 14.53 -19.25 -4.36
N VAL A 257 15.59 -19.82 -3.79
CA VAL A 257 15.57 -20.31 -2.40
C VAL A 257 15.18 -19.15 -1.48
N ASP A 258 14.21 -19.37 -0.60
CA ASP A 258 13.63 -18.37 0.30
C ASP A 258 13.03 -17.12 -0.42
N GLY A 259 12.64 -17.30 -1.69
CA GLY A 259 12.00 -16.31 -2.56
C GLY A 259 10.55 -15.98 -2.21
N ASP A 260 10.20 -15.91 -0.92
CA ASP A 260 8.88 -15.54 -0.45
C ASP A 260 8.61 -14.04 -0.71
N PRO A 261 7.55 -13.65 -1.44
CA PRO A 261 7.26 -12.24 -1.74
C PRO A 261 6.95 -11.40 -0.50
N LEU A 262 6.31 -12.02 0.49
CA LEU A 262 6.02 -11.43 1.79
C LEU A 262 6.33 -12.44 2.89
N VAL A 263 7.02 -11.97 3.93
CA VAL A 263 7.20 -12.69 5.18
C VAL A 263 6.68 -11.80 6.31
N VAL A 264 5.70 -12.28 7.06
CA VAL A 264 5.17 -11.62 8.26
C VAL A 264 5.30 -12.59 9.43
N ARG A 265 5.71 -12.07 10.59
CA ARG A 265 5.84 -12.83 11.83
C ARG A 265 4.81 -12.39 12.86
N SER A 266 4.30 -13.35 13.62
CA SER A 266 3.46 -13.10 14.79
C SER A 266 4.20 -12.26 15.83
N ASP A 267 3.49 -11.30 16.43
CA ASP A 267 3.97 -10.51 17.57
C ASP A 267 3.90 -11.28 18.90
N PHE A 268 3.07 -12.32 18.96
CA PHE A 268 2.75 -13.02 20.19
C PHE A 268 3.62 -14.26 20.44
N LEU A 269 4.29 -14.77 19.40
CA LEU A 269 5.29 -15.83 19.54
C LEU A 269 6.51 -15.34 20.35
N GLY A 270 7.15 -16.21 21.13
CA GLY A 270 8.34 -15.94 21.93
C GLY A 270 8.11 -15.14 23.22
N LEU A 271 6.86 -14.81 23.57
CA LEU A 271 6.51 -14.16 24.85
C LEU A 271 6.48 -15.17 26.00
N SER A 272 5.96 -16.37 25.76
CA SER A 272 5.83 -17.46 26.74
C SER A 272 5.77 -18.81 26.02
N PRO A 273 6.49 -19.86 26.48
CA PRO A 273 6.44 -21.17 25.84
C PRO A 273 5.03 -21.78 25.75
N THR A 274 4.15 -21.47 26.72
CA THR A 274 2.77 -21.95 26.71
C THR A 274 1.94 -21.20 25.67
N LEU A 275 2.11 -19.88 25.56
CA LEU A 275 1.46 -19.08 24.51
C LEU A 275 1.94 -19.53 23.12
N ASP A 276 3.23 -19.79 22.95
CA ASP A 276 3.80 -20.27 21.69
C ASP A 276 3.11 -21.55 21.21
N GLN A 277 2.85 -22.49 22.12
CA GLN A 277 2.15 -23.73 21.78
C GLN A 277 0.69 -23.49 21.40
N LYS A 278 0.00 -22.54 22.04
CA LYS A 278 -1.38 -22.13 21.69
C LYS A 278 -1.42 -21.50 20.30
N ILE A 279 -0.51 -20.57 20.01
CA ILE A 279 -0.39 -19.91 18.71
C ILE A 279 -0.01 -20.89 17.59
N GLN A 280 0.91 -21.82 17.84
CA GLN A 280 1.25 -22.86 16.85
C GLN A 280 0.06 -23.77 16.52
N ASP A 281 -0.74 -24.12 17.53
CA ASP A 281 -1.98 -24.88 17.34
C ASP A 281 -3.05 -24.06 16.59
N PHE A 282 -3.14 -22.75 16.85
CA PHE A 282 -3.99 -21.83 16.09
C PHE A 282 -3.61 -21.82 14.61
N TYR A 283 -2.33 -21.62 14.29
CA TYR A 283 -1.88 -21.62 12.90
C TYR A 283 -2.07 -22.96 12.21
N ALA A 284 -1.95 -24.08 12.93
CA ALA A 284 -2.29 -25.38 12.38
C ALA A 284 -3.77 -25.45 11.93
N ALA A 285 -4.68 -24.80 12.65
CA ALA A 285 -6.08 -24.66 12.27
C ALA A 285 -6.28 -23.63 11.14
N VAL A 286 -5.61 -22.47 11.18
CA VAL A 286 -5.65 -21.48 10.09
C VAL A 286 -5.28 -22.14 8.76
N HIS A 287 -4.18 -22.90 8.72
CA HIS A 287 -3.74 -23.57 7.49
C HIS A 287 -4.75 -24.57 6.92
N SER A 288 -5.66 -25.11 7.72
CA SER A 288 -6.65 -26.10 7.29
C SER A 288 -8.06 -25.53 7.07
N ASP A 289 -8.43 -24.53 7.87
CA ASP A 289 -9.82 -24.11 8.04
C ASP A 289 -10.08 -22.70 7.50
N ASP A 290 -9.06 -21.85 7.35
CA ASP A 290 -9.18 -20.49 6.80
C ASP A 290 -9.51 -20.52 5.29
N VAL A 291 -10.61 -19.87 4.92
CA VAL A 291 -11.13 -19.86 3.55
C VAL A 291 -10.79 -18.58 2.80
N ASP A 292 -10.72 -17.43 3.47
CA ASP A 292 -10.51 -16.13 2.84
C ASP A 292 -9.08 -15.60 2.99
N GLY A 293 -8.25 -16.26 3.81
CA GLY A 293 -6.83 -16.00 3.94
C GLY A 293 -6.51 -14.83 4.86
N ASP A 294 -7.44 -14.44 5.74
CA ASP A 294 -7.28 -13.31 6.64
C ASP A 294 -6.52 -13.65 7.94
N ASN A 295 -6.13 -14.91 8.11
CA ASN A 295 -5.47 -15.47 9.30
C ASN A 295 -6.33 -15.35 10.58
N ARG A 296 -7.64 -15.31 10.44
CA ARG A 296 -8.62 -15.29 11.53
C ARG A 296 -9.64 -16.39 11.24
N LEU A 297 -10.28 -16.90 12.29
CA LEU A 297 -11.23 -17.99 12.14
C LEU A 297 -12.61 -17.53 12.60
N ALA A 298 -13.56 -17.37 11.68
CA ALA A 298 -14.91 -16.99 12.04
C ALA A 298 -15.62 -18.09 12.83
N SER A 299 -16.00 -17.75 14.06
CA SER A 299 -16.57 -18.67 15.05
C SER A 299 -17.90 -19.29 14.61
N GLU A 300 -18.66 -18.59 13.75
CA GLU A 300 -19.95 -19.03 13.21
C GLU A 300 -19.87 -19.58 11.78
N HIS A 301 -18.69 -19.61 11.16
CA HIS A 301 -18.50 -20.14 9.82
C HIS A 301 -18.28 -21.65 9.84
N ALA A 302 -18.97 -22.39 8.96
CA ALA A 302 -19.02 -23.84 9.03
C ALA A 302 -17.68 -24.56 8.76
N ILE A 303 -16.75 -23.89 8.06
CA ILE A 303 -15.41 -24.42 7.78
C ILE A 303 -14.41 -23.86 8.80
N GLU A 304 -14.36 -22.55 8.99
CA GLU A 304 -13.37 -21.91 9.88
C GLU A 304 -13.53 -22.30 11.36
N SER A 305 -14.74 -22.60 11.81
CA SER A 305 -14.98 -23.04 13.20
C SER A 305 -14.63 -24.51 13.47
N SER A 306 -14.24 -25.28 12.43
CA SER A 306 -14.24 -26.74 12.51
C SER A 306 -13.22 -27.31 13.52
N SER A 307 -12.05 -26.67 13.63
CA SER A 307 -10.99 -27.06 14.56
C SER A 307 -11.11 -26.41 15.94
N LEU A 308 -11.77 -25.25 16.05
CA LEU A 308 -11.84 -24.46 17.29
C LEU A 308 -12.42 -25.26 18.47
N ALA A 309 -13.49 -26.02 18.24
CA ALA A 309 -14.13 -26.81 19.30
C ALA A 309 -13.20 -27.91 19.87
N ALA A 310 -12.36 -28.52 19.05
CA ALA A 310 -11.41 -29.53 19.49
C ALA A 310 -10.19 -28.91 20.20
N LEU A 311 -9.73 -27.76 19.71
CA LEU A 311 -8.64 -27.01 20.32
C LEU A 311 -9.01 -26.49 21.72
N ASN A 312 -10.24 -26.02 21.91
CA ASN A 312 -10.76 -25.57 23.21
C ASN A 312 -10.87 -26.67 24.29
N LEU A 313 -10.67 -27.94 23.93
CA LEU A 313 -10.62 -29.06 24.88
C LEU A 313 -9.20 -29.38 25.36
N LYS A 314 -8.18 -28.71 24.83
CA LYS A 314 -6.79 -28.91 25.25
C LYS A 314 -6.52 -28.20 26.58
N ASP A 315 -5.75 -28.88 27.41
CA ASP A 315 -5.20 -28.42 28.68
C ASP A 315 -3.71 -28.11 28.43
N TYR A 316 -3.34 -26.83 28.42
CA TYR A 316 -1.97 -26.39 28.09
C TYR A 316 -1.10 -26.20 29.32
N ASP A 317 -1.68 -26.00 30.52
CA ASP A 317 -0.93 -25.77 31.76
C ASP A 317 -0.80 -27.04 32.63
N GLY A 318 -1.53 -28.10 32.28
CA GLY A 318 -1.51 -29.41 32.90
C GLY A 318 -2.27 -29.47 34.22
N ASP A 319 -3.20 -28.54 34.49
CA ASP A 319 -3.98 -28.50 35.72
C ASP A 319 -5.14 -29.52 35.74
N GLY A 320 -5.46 -30.11 34.59
CA GLY A 320 -6.48 -31.13 34.40
C GLY A 320 -7.83 -30.63 33.90
N ASP A 321 -7.99 -29.32 33.70
CA ASP A 321 -9.16 -28.69 33.11
C ASP A 321 -8.81 -28.08 31.73
N PRO A 322 -9.75 -28.03 30.76
CA PRO A 322 -9.49 -27.37 29.48
C PRO A 322 -9.38 -25.85 29.62
N ASP A 323 -8.36 -25.25 29.01
CA ASP A 323 -8.11 -23.81 29.02
C ASP A 323 -9.17 -22.98 28.28
N ALA A 324 -9.88 -23.60 27.32
CA ALA A 324 -10.75 -22.91 26.36
C ALA A 324 -10.05 -21.74 25.63
N ALA A 325 -8.76 -21.89 25.32
CA ALA A 325 -7.86 -20.83 24.84
C ALA A 325 -8.19 -20.18 23.48
N PHE A 326 -9.20 -20.67 22.76
CA PHE A 326 -9.57 -20.25 21.41
C PHE A 326 -11.04 -19.78 21.41
N THR A 327 -11.33 -18.83 22.29
CA THR A 327 -12.64 -18.18 22.37
C THR A 327 -12.52 -16.75 21.85
N ASP A 328 -13.59 -16.25 21.22
CA ASP A 328 -13.70 -14.87 20.76
C ASP A 328 -13.88 -13.96 21.99
N ILE A 329 -12.76 -13.50 22.54
CA ILE A 329 -12.70 -12.64 23.74
C ILE A 329 -13.01 -11.20 23.36
N SER A 330 -12.57 -10.77 22.18
CA SER A 330 -12.82 -9.44 21.64
C SER A 330 -14.30 -9.22 21.26
N GLY A 331 -15.04 -10.28 20.97
CA GLY A 331 -16.44 -10.27 20.60
C GLY A 331 -16.69 -9.74 19.18
N ASP A 332 -15.71 -9.83 18.29
CA ASP A 332 -15.80 -9.35 16.91
C ASP A 332 -16.30 -10.43 15.92
N GLY A 333 -16.57 -11.63 16.42
CA GLY A 333 -17.11 -12.78 15.68
C GLY A 333 -16.05 -13.71 15.13
N VAL A 334 -14.77 -13.37 15.22
CA VAL A 334 -13.65 -14.19 14.78
C VAL A 334 -12.76 -14.57 15.97
N VAL A 335 -11.89 -15.55 15.78
CA VAL A 335 -10.82 -15.89 16.73
C VAL A 335 -9.50 -15.63 16.02
N ASP A 336 -8.66 -14.81 16.64
CA ASP A 336 -7.31 -14.54 16.18
C ASP A 336 -6.25 -14.63 17.29
N GLU A 337 -5.00 -14.32 16.97
CA GLU A 337 -3.91 -14.38 17.95
C GLU A 337 -4.06 -13.38 19.10
N PHE A 338 -4.76 -12.26 18.87
CA PHE A 338 -5.00 -11.26 19.90
C PHE A 338 -6.00 -11.78 20.94
N ASP A 339 -7.04 -12.50 20.54
CA ASP A 339 -7.95 -13.18 21.49
C ASP A 339 -7.19 -14.16 22.38
N ILE A 340 -6.32 -14.98 21.76
CA ILE A 340 -5.50 -15.97 22.47
C ILE A 340 -4.53 -15.29 23.44
N PHE A 341 -3.94 -14.15 23.02
CA PHE A 341 -3.08 -13.33 23.85
C PHE A 341 -3.83 -12.75 25.06
N LEU A 342 -5.00 -12.13 24.85
CA LEU A 342 -5.82 -11.58 25.92
C LEU A 342 -6.17 -12.68 26.92
N GLN A 343 -6.63 -13.83 26.45
CA GLN A 343 -6.98 -14.97 27.31
C GLN A 343 -5.78 -15.56 28.06
N HIS A 344 -4.56 -15.44 27.52
CA HIS A 344 -3.36 -15.96 28.18
C HIS A 344 -2.91 -15.08 29.35
N PHE A 345 -3.04 -13.77 29.23
CA PHE A 345 -2.54 -12.81 30.22
C PHE A 345 -3.63 -12.27 31.16
N ASP A 346 -4.92 -12.39 30.81
CA ASP A 346 -6.06 -12.07 31.69
C ASP A 346 -6.08 -13.02 32.90
N ALA A 347 -5.52 -12.56 34.01
CA ALA A 347 -5.30 -13.35 35.20
C ALA A 347 -6.52 -13.34 36.14
N ASP A 348 -7.40 -12.34 36.03
CA ASP A 348 -8.58 -12.19 36.88
C ASP A 348 -9.92 -12.49 36.19
N GLY A 349 -9.89 -12.74 34.88
CA GLY A 349 -11.01 -13.18 34.05
C GLY A 349 -11.98 -12.05 33.70
N ASP A 350 -11.53 -10.80 33.69
CA ASP A 350 -12.35 -9.64 33.35
C ASP A 350 -12.32 -9.27 31.84
N HIS A 351 -11.61 -10.07 31.04
CA HIS A 351 -11.37 -9.93 29.61
C HIS A 351 -10.54 -8.70 29.24
N ARG A 352 -9.67 -8.27 30.16
CA ARG A 352 -8.72 -7.19 29.95
C ARG A 352 -7.35 -7.65 30.41
N VAL A 353 -6.33 -6.99 29.86
CA VAL A 353 -4.95 -7.17 30.30
C VAL A 353 -4.41 -5.81 30.73
N VAL A 354 -4.19 -5.65 32.03
CA VAL A 354 -3.63 -4.42 32.60
C VAL A 354 -2.13 -4.35 32.32
N LEU A 355 -1.69 -3.21 31.77
CA LEU A 355 -0.29 -2.96 31.44
C LEU A 355 0.57 -2.67 32.68
N SER A 356 1.88 -2.56 32.48
CA SER A 356 2.83 -2.25 33.56
C SER A 356 2.51 -0.92 34.27
N ASP A 357 2.98 -0.79 35.53
CA ASP A 357 2.87 0.45 36.31
C ASP A 357 3.41 1.69 35.56
N ALA A 358 4.39 1.50 34.66
CA ALA A 358 4.97 2.56 33.86
C ALA A 358 4.01 3.03 32.75
N LEU A 359 3.31 2.09 32.10
CA LEU A 359 2.36 2.38 31.03
C LEU A 359 0.99 2.82 31.55
N THR A 360 0.58 2.38 32.74
CA THR A 360 -0.68 2.80 33.38
C THR A 360 -0.56 4.14 34.12
N ALA A 361 0.64 4.67 34.30
CA ALA A 361 0.85 5.94 34.99
C ALA A 361 0.14 7.10 34.26
N GLY A 362 -0.86 7.70 34.93
CA GLY A 362 -1.65 8.80 34.38
C GLY A 362 -2.80 8.38 33.46
N THR A 363 -3.01 7.08 33.26
CA THR A 363 -4.14 6.53 32.50
C THR A 363 -5.28 6.13 33.45
N PRO A 364 -6.48 5.82 32.92
CA PRO A 364 -7.58 5.27 33.71
C PRO A 364 -7.26 3.95 34.44
N ALA A 365 -6.23 3.21 34.02
CA ALA A 365 -5.80 1.96 34.64
C ALA A 365 -4.81 2.15 35.81
N GLN A 366 -4.44 3.39 36.14
CA GLN A 366 -3.45 3.66 37.18
C GLN A 366 -3.82 3.02 38.52
N GLY A 367 -2.93 2.15 39.02
CA GLY A 367 -3.06 1.49 40.33
C GLY A 367 -3.85 0.19 40.30
N GLU A 368 -4.27 -0.27 39.12
CA GLU A 368 -4.70 -1.65 38.90
C GLU A 368 -3.50 -2.60 38.92
N ALA A 369 -3.74 -3.89 39.12
CA ALA A 369 -2.67 -4.87 39.20
C ALA A 369 -2.18 -5.22 37.78
N ALA A 370 -0.91 -4.98 37.48
CA ALA A 370 -0.36 -5.30 36.16
C ALA A 370 -0.37 -6.81 35.88
N GLU A 371 -0.80 -7.17 34.68
CA GLU A 371 -0.88 -8.54 34.17
C GLU A 371 0.14 -8.79 33.07
N PHE A 372 0.44 -7.78 32.27
CA PHE A 372 1.49 -7.80 31.25
C PHE A 372 2.57 -6.76 31.58
N ALA A 373 3.62 -7.21 32.27
CA ALA A 373 4.73 -6.36 32.71
C ALA A 373 6.08 -7.08 32.65
N GLY A 374 7.12 -6.40 32.15
CA GLY A 374 8.47 -6.95 32.05
C GLY A 374 8.63 -8.07 31.02
N VAL A 375 7.69 -8.17 30.07
CA VAL A 375 7.71 -9.12 28.96
C VAL A 375 8.08 -8.40 27.66
N ASP A 376 7.19 -7.55 27.13
CA ASP A 376 7.44 -6.68 25.98
C ASP A 376 6.60 -5.39 26.08
N GLU A 377 7.20 -4.34 26.66
CA GLU A 377 6.52 -3.05 26.86
C GLU A 377 6.28 -2.29 25.54
N ASP A 378 7.08 -2.55 24.51
CA ASP A 378 6.91 -1.91 23.19
C ASP A 378 5.72 -2.51 22.45
N LEU A 379 5.49 -3.82 22.56
CA LEU A 379 4.28 -4.47 22.04
C LEU A 379 3.03 -3.97 22.75
N ALA A 380 3.06 -3.88 24.09
CA ALA A 380 1.95 -3.35 24.87
C ALA A 380 1.55 -1.95 24.39
N LEU A 381 2.54 -1.06 24.25
CA LEU A 381 2.31 0.29 23.80
C LEU A 381 1.91 0.35 22.32
N LEU A 382 2.45 -0.52 21.46
CA LEU A 382 2.03 -0.64 20.06
C LEU A 382 0.53 -0.93 19.95
N ILE A 383 0.02 -1.90 20.71
CA ILE A 383 -1.39 -2.28 20.69
C ILE A 383 -2.28 -1.14 21.23
N ASP A 384 -1.96 -0.61 22.41
CA ASP A 384 -2.75 0.44 23.09
C ASP A 384 -2.76 1.77 22.30
N SER A 385 -1.71 2.04 21.50
CA SER A 385 -1.58 3.26 20.70
C SER A 385 -1.81 3.11 19.19
N ALA A 386 -2.13 1.90 18.73
CA ALA A 386 -2.26 1.49 17.32
C ALA A 386 -3.10 2.43 16.45
N VAL A 387 -4.24 2.87 16.99
CA VAL A 387 -5.18 3.78 16.34
C VAL A 387 -5.44 4.96 17.26
N PRO A 388 -4.82 6.13 16.99
CA PRO A 388 -4.96 7.31 17.83
C PRO A 388 -6.36 7.95 17.79
N ASP A 389 -6.91 8.16 16.60
CA ASP A 389 -8.25 8.73 16.41
C ASP A 389 -9.26 7.58 16.22
N ARG A 390 -9.82 7.11 17.34
CA ARG A 390 -10.74 5.94 17.34
C ARG A 390 -12.18 6.36 17.05
N ASN A 391 -12.51 7.63 17.21
CA ASN A 391 -13.85 8.15 16.93
C ASN A 391 -14.01 8.68 15.48
N GLY A 392 -12.89 8.93 14.78
CA GLY A 392 -12.83 9.37 13.39
C GLY A 392 -13.15 10.85 13.18
N ASP A 393 -13.02 11.70 14.20
CA ASP A 393 -13.33 13.13 14.13
C ASP A 393 -12.13 14.01 13.77
N GLY A 394 -10.95 13.40 13.61
CA GLY A 394 -9.69 14.05 13.26
C GLY A 394 -8.95 14.66 14.46
N VAL A 395 -9.40 14.42 15.70
CA VAL A 395 -8.81 14.96 16.92
C VAL A 395 -8.60 13.85 17.95
N VAL A 396 -7.35 13.60 18.31
CA VAL A 396 -7.02 12.66 19.40
C VAL A 396 -7.25 13.34 20.74
N ASP A 397 -8.31 12.95 21.46
CA ASP A 397 -8.66 13.51 22.75
C ASP A 397 -9.17 12.48 23.79
N ALA A 398 -9.79 12.96 24.87
CA ALA A 398 -10.29 12.09 25.93
C ALA A 398 -11.39 11.13 25.46
N ALA A 399 -12.13 11.45 24.39
CA ALA A 399 -13.10 10.57 23.78
C ALA A 399 -12.42 9.31 23.22
N ASP A 400 -11.25 9.45 22.59
CA ASP A 400 -10.47 8.31 22.10
C ASP A 400 -9.97 7.45 23.25
N THR A 401 -9.54 8.05 24.37
CA THR A 401 -9.16 7.30 25.57
C THR A 401 -10.34 6.51 26.15
N VAL A 402 -11.58 7.02 26.08
CA VAL A 402 -12.77 6.23 26.44
C VAL A 402 -12.97 5.04 25.50
N LEU A 403 -12.62 5.23 24.22
CA LEU A 403 -12.59 4.17 23.20
C LEU A 403 -11.31 3.32 23.28
N GLY A 404 -10.54 3.41 24.37
CA GLY A 404 -9.40 2.56 24.69
C GLY A 404 -8.04 3.10 24.25
N TYR A 405 -7.95 4.27 23.60
CA TYR A 405 -6.65 4.80 23.18
C TYR A 405 -5.79 5.22 24.38
N ARG A 406 -4.65 4.56 24.57
CA ARG A 406 -3.71 4.84 25.66
C ARG A 406 -4.38 4.81 27.03
N ASP A 407 -5.31 3.87 27.22
CA ASP A 407 -6.07 3.77 28.46
C ASP A 407 -5.38 2.89 29.52
N GLY A 408 -4.29 2.24 29.15
CA GLY A 408 -3.46 1.37 30.00
C GLY A 408 -4.00 -0.05 30.16
N ARG A 409 -5.01 -0.45 29.39
CA ARG A 409 -5.55 -1.81 29.32
C ARG A 409 -5.55 -2.26 27.88
N LEU A 410 -5.32 -3.55 27.66
CA LEU A 410 -5.57 -4.19 26.38
C LEU A 410 -6.90 -4.93 26.46
N ASP A 411 -7.84 -4.60 25.59
CA ASP A 411 -9.13 -5.27 25.48
C ASP A 411 -9.73 -5.15 24.06
N PHE A 412 -11.00 -5.53 23.91
CA PHE A 412 -11.72 -5.48 22.63
C PHE A 412 -11.70 -4.12 21.93
N ARG A 413 -11.45 -3.02 22.66
CA ARG A 413 -11.45 -1.67 22.12
C ARG A 413 -10.19 -1.36 21.32
N ASP A 414 -9.09 -2.06 21.53
CA ASP A 414 -7.83 -1.84 20.82
C ASP A 414 -7.86 -2.35 19.38
N GLN A 415 -8.67 -3.38 19.13
CA GLN A 415 -8.91 -3.94 17.79
C GLN A 415 -7.61 -4.20 17.04
N TYR A 416 -6.67 -4.87 17.72
CA TYR A 416 -5.36 -5.16 17.15
C TYR A 416 -5.50 -5.99 15.88
N ALA A 417 -4.71 -5.63 14.87
CA ALA A 417 -4.43 -6.47 13.72
C ALA A 417 -3.03 -6.12 13.23
N LYS A 418 -2.32 -7.13 12.71
CA LYS A 418 -0.98 -6.98 12.16
C LYS A 418 -0.98 -6.08 10.94
N VAL A 419 -1.95 -6.32 10.05
CA VAL A 419 -2.18 -5.55 8.83
C VAL A 419 -3.65 -5.13 8.79
N ARG A 420 -3.92 -3.82 8.81
CA ARG A 420 -5.24 -3.22 8.64
C ARG A 420 -5.39 -2.71 7.21
N GLY A 421 -5.59 -3.63 6.28
CA GLY A 421 -5.77 -3.36 4.86
C GLY A 421 -5.64 -4.63 4.02
N PRO A 422 -6.06 -4.60 2.75
CA PRO A 422 -5.89 -5.73 1.86
C PRO A 422 -4.41 -5.94 1.50
N VAL A 423 -4.01 -7.20 1.36
CA VAL A 423 -2.68 -7.62 0.91
C VAL A 423 -2.77 -8.12 -0.53
N LEU A 424 -2.05 -7.45 -1.42
CA LEU A 424 -2.08 -7.65 -2.85
C LEU A 424 -0.76 -8.21 -3.33
N PHE A 425 -0.82 -9.32 -4.08
CA PHE A 425 0.32 -10.02 -4.63
C PHE A 425 0.31 -10.03 -6.14
N ARG A 426 1.46 -9.75 -6.75
CA ARG A 426 1.65 -10.00 -8.19
C ARG A 426 1.90 -11.48 -8.49
N VAL A 427 2.48 -12.22 -7.56
CA VAL A 427 2.77 -13.65 -7.74
C VAL A 427 1.49 -14.47 -7.87
N ASN A 428 1.58 -15.59 -8.59
CA ASN A 428 0.55 -16.61 -8.58
C ASN A 428 0.63 -17.43 -7.28
N ARG A 429 -0.53 -17.66 -6.64
CA ARG A 429 -0.60 -18.42 -5.38
C ARG A 429 -0.04 -19.85 -5.52
N ALA A 430 -0.40 -20.56 -6.58
CA ALA A 430 -0.01 -21.96 -6.74
C ALA A 430 1.49 -22.12 -6.97
N ASP A 431 2.12 -21.16 -7.68
CA ASP A 431 3.56 -21.14 -7.89
C ASP A 431 4.31 -20.89 -6.57
N TRP A 432 3.80 -19.99 -5.73
CA TRP A 432 4.40 -19.75 -4.41
C TRP A 432 4.22 -20.94 -3.47
N GLU A 433 3.03 -21.54 -3.38
CA GLU A 433 2.80 -22.71 -2.54
C GLU A 433 3.58 -23.96 -3.02
N ALA A 434 3.98 -24.00 -4.29
CA ALA A 434 4.84 -25.02 -4.86
C ALA A 434 6.34 -24.73 -4.71
N SER A 435 6.73 -23.55 -4.23
CA SER A 435 8.13 -23.18 -4.04
C SER A 435 8.80 -24.09 -3.02
N LEU A 436 10.11 -24.29 -3.19
CA LEU A 436 10.91 -25.13 -2.30
C LEU A 436 11.66 -24.25 -1.30
N ASP A 437 11.62 -24.64 -0.03
CA ASP A 437 12.46 -24.04 0.99
C ASP A 437 13.94 -24.46 0.84
N ALA A 438 14.80 -23.94 1.72
CA ALA A 438 16.22 -24.28 1.74
C ALA A 438 16.49 -25.79 1.98
N GLN A 439 15.52 -26.54 2.50
CA GLN A 439 15.61 -27.98 2.73
C GLN A 439 15.09 -28.80 1.53
N GLY A 440 14.48 -28.15 0.54
CA GLY A 440 13.92 -28.78 -0.65
C GLY A 440 12.49 -29.29 -0.46
N ASP A 441 11.82 -28.89 0.62
CA ASP A 441 10.43 -29.22 0.90
C ASP A 441 9.49 -28.14 0.34
N PRO A 442 8.32 -28.52 -0.21
CA PRO A 442 7.37 -27.54 -0.72
C PRO A 442 6.73 -26.74 0.42
N LEU A 443 6.56 -25.43 0.22
CA LEU A 443 5.92 -24.55 1.20
C LEU A 443 4.50 -25.02 1.54
N GLY A 444 3.69 -25.36 0.53
CA GLY A 444 2.36 -25.95 0.62
C GLY A 444 1.23 -24.99 0.96
N ASN A 445 1.45 -24.02 1.86
CA ASN A 445 0.51 -22.93 2.15
C ASN A 445 1.31 -21.66 2.44
N TYR A 446 0.98 -20.57 1.73
CA TYR A 446 1.65 -19.27 1.87
C TYR A 446 1.51 -18.67 3.29
N GLN A 447 0.45 -19.00 4.02
CA GLN A 447 0.19 -18.51 5.38
C GLN A 447 1.24 -18.99 6.40
N LYS A 448 2.06 -19.99 6.06
CA LYS A 448 3.28 -20.33 6.84
C LYS A 448 4.35 -19.24 6.82
N ARG A 449 4.24 -18.29 5.88
CA ARG A 449 5.12 -17.12 5.76
C ARG A 449 4.41 -15.83 6.09
N VAL A 450 3.08 -15.80 6.04
CA VAL A 450 2.28 -14.61 6.32
C VAL A 450 1.50 -14.87 7.61
N GLU A 451 2.15 -14.65 8.74
CA GLU A 451 1.54 -14.72 10.08
C GLU A 451 0.97 -13.35 10.47
N GLY A 452 -0.02 -13.33 11.37
CA GLY A 452 -0.66 -12.16 11.94
C GLY A 452 -2.03 -11.90 11.30
N ALA A 453 -2.96 -11.42 12.11
CA ALA A 453 -4.31 -11.07 11.65
C ALA A 453 -4.28 -10.00 10.56
N ILE A 454 -4.97 -10.26 9.45
CA ILE A 454 -5.20 -9.33 8.35
C ILE A 454 -6.65 -8.86 8.43
N ARG A 455 -6.85 -7.57 8.68
CA ARG A 455 -8.19 -6.98 8.74
C ARG A 455 -8.41 -6.07 7.52
N PRO A 456 -9.10 -6.52 6.47
CA PRO A 456 -9.42 -5.66 5.35
C PRO A 456 -10.43 -4.57 5.75
N GLY A 457 -10.52 -3.52 4.93
CA GLY A 457 -11.65 -2.58 5.00
C GLY A 457 -12.96 -3.23 4.54
N GLU A 458 -14.08 -2.55 4.78
CA GLU A 458 -15.40 -3.03 4.36
C GLU A 458 -15.44 -3.37 2.85
N ASP A 459 -16.06 -4.50 2.50
CA ASP A 459 -16.20 -5.02 1.13
C ASP A 459 -14.88 -5.23 0.36
N LYS A 460 -13.75 -5.41 1.06
CA LYS A 460 -12.46 -5.76 0.45
C LYS A 460 -12.05 -7.18 0.81
N ALA A 461 -11.48 -7.88 -0.16
CA ALA A 461 -10.85 -9.18 0.09
C ALA A 461 -9.58 -8.97 0.95
N PRO A 462 -9.35 -9.80 1.99
CA PRO A 462 -8.14 -9.74 2.82
C PRO A 462 -6.87 -9.91 1.99
N VAL A 463 -6.86 -10.91 1.12
CA VAL A 463 -5.72 -11.26 0.25
C VAL A 463 -6.17 -11.38 -1.20
N SER A 464 -5.35 -10.91 -2.14
CA SER A 464 -5.59 -11.07 -3.58
C SER A 464 -4.29 -11.33 -4.34
N PHE A 465 -4.29 -12.38 -5.18
CA PHE A 465 -3.15 -12.81 -5.99
C PHE A 465 -3.30 -12.40 -7.46
N ASP A 466 -2.25 -12.61 -8.26
CA ASP A 466 -2.25 -12.36 -9.71
C ASP A 466 -2.66 -10.93 -10.12
N GLN A 467 -2.27 -9.94 -9.31
CA GLN A 467 -2.63 -8.54 -9.54
C GLN A 467 -1.85 -7.93 -10.73
N ASP A 468 -2.55 -7.13 -11.53
CA ASP A 468 -2.01 -6.49 -12.72
C ASP A 468 -1.25 -5.18 -12.42
N ASP A 469 -0.64 -4.58 -13.44
CA ASP A 469 0.09 -3.31 -13.29
C ASP A 469 -0.85 -2.09 -13.16
N ALA A 470 -2.16 -2.27 -13.34
CA ALA A 470 -3.13 -1.22 -13.05
C ALA A 470 -3.39 -1.12 -11.54
N THR A 471 -3.43 -2.27 -10.85
CA THR A 471 -3.68 -2.36 -9.41
C THR A 471 -2.40 -2.21 -8.58
N LEU A 472 -1.32 -2.87 -9.00
CA LEU A 472 0.02 -2.75 -8.43
C LEU A 472 0.93 -2.10 -9.47
N PRO A 473 1.05 -0.76 -9.56
CA PRO A 473 1.92 -0.15 -10.55
C PRO A 473 3.40 -0.48 -10.31
N GLN A 474 4.20 -0.54 -11.39
CA GLN A 474 5.65 -0.69 -11.27
C GLN A 474 6.28 0.63 -10.83
N VAL A 475 7.07 0.59 -9.76
CA VAL A 475 7.95 1.67 -9.34
C VAL A 475 9.39 1.20 -9.53
N SER A 476 10.12 1.85 -10.42
CA SER A 476 11.51 1.54 -10.74
C SER A 476 12.33 2.82 -10.81
N PHE A 477 13.63 2.72 -11.12
CA PHE A 477 14.45 3.93 -11.30
C PHE A 477 13.98 4.79 -12.46
N ASP A 478 13.45 4.23 -13.54
CA ASP A 478 12.94 4.99 -14.70
C ASP A 478 11.71 5.83 -14.34
N THR A 479 11.02 5.45 -13.27
CA THR A 479 9.88 6.17 -12.71
C THR A 479 10.31 7.46 -11.99
N PHE A 480 11.60 7.76 -11.83
CA PHE A 480 12.06 8.96 -11.12
C PHE A 480 12.93 9.87 -11.97
N ASN A 481 12.68 11.17 -11.90
CA ASN A 481 13.55 12.20 -12.47
C ASN A 481 14.17 13.03 -11.34
N SER A 482 15.45 12.77 -11.03
CA SER A 482 16.16 13.47 -9.95
C SER A 482 16.63 14.87 -10.32
N ALA A 483 16.68 15.21 -11.62
CA ALA A 483 17.13 16.54 -12.07
C ALA A 483 16.03 17.61 -11.97
N SER A 484 14.79 17.22 -11.64
CA SER A 484 13.59 18.06 -11.76
C SER A 484 12.71 18.08 -10.50
N SER A 485 13.02 17.33 -9.44
CA SER A 485 12.20 17.41 -8.22
C SER A 485 12.36 18.79 -7.57
N ALA A 486 11.24 19.45 -7.27
CA ALA A 486 11.22 20.75 -6.58
C ALA A 486 12.01 20.68 -5.27
N LEU A 487 11.80 19.61 -4.50
CA LEU A 487 12.51 19.32 -3.26
C LEU A 487 14.05 19.35 -3.41
N ALA A 488 14.63 18.81 -4.49
CA ALA A 488 16.08 18.85 -4.68
C ALA A 488 16.63 20.24 -5.03
N GLN A 489 15.77 21.16 -5.47
CA GLN A 489 16.13 22.55 -5.75
C GLN A 489 16.16 23.40 -4.48
N ASP A 490 15.40 23.02 -3.45
CA ASP A 490 15.35 23.70 -2.15
C ASP A 490 16.63 23.47 -1.32
N ALA A 491 17.51 22.56 -1.72
CA ALA A 491 18.86 22.46 -1.17
C ALA A 491 19.79 23.57 -1.72
N ASP A 492 19.41 24.84 -1.51
CA ASP A 492 20.02 26.03 -2.11
C ASP A 492 20.91 26.86 -1.15
N GLY A 493 21.18 26.32 0.03
CA GLY A 493 21.99 26.93 1.06
C GLY A 493 23.46 27.10 0.70
N ALA A 494 24.24 27.60 1.66
CA ALA A 494 25.67 27.83 1.47
C ALA A 494 26.41 26.50 1.13
N PRO A 495 27.49 26.53 0.33
CA PRO A 495 28.22 25.30 0.01
C PRO A 495 28.65 24.52 1.25
N PHE A 496 28.59 23.18 1.20
CA PHE A 496 28.86 22.29 2.34
C PHE A 496 30.14 22.65 3.11
N ALA A 497 31.25 22.89 2.41
CA ALA A 497 32.52 23.23 3.04
C ALA A 497 32.45 24.53 3.88
N VAL A 498 31.66 25.52 3.44
CA VAL A 498 31.44 26.77 4.17
C VAL A 498 30.65 26.51 5.45
N GLN A 499 29.57 25.73 5.36
CA GLN A 499 28.74 25.37 6.52
C GLN A 499 29.54 24.52 7.54
N ALA A 500 30.38 23.61 7.04
CA ALA A 500 31.25 22.78 7.86
C ALA A 500 32.49 23.52 8.42
N GLY A 501 32.68 24.80 8.08
CA GLY A 501 33.84 25.59 8.53
C GLY A 501 35.18 25.15 7.94
N ILE A 502 35.17 24.46 6.79
CA ILE A 502 36.35 23.95 6.11
C ILE A 502 36.81 24.91 5.01
N SER A 503 38.07 25.31 5.06
CA SER A 503 38.71 26.09 3.99
C SER A 503 39.38 25.16 2.98
N GLY A 504 39.06 25.34 1.70
CA GLY A 504 39.61 24.55 0.59
C GLY A 504 38.77 23.32 0.24
N PRO A 505 39.28 22.40 -0.60
CA PRO A 505 38.55 21.19 -0.97
C PRO A 505 38.37 20.26 0.24
N LEU A 506 37.24 19.53 0.28
CA LEU A 506 36.95 18.52 1.31
C LEU A 506 37.85 17.29 1.19
N PHE A 507 38.18 16.91 -0.05
CA PHE A 507 39.12 15.87 -0.38
C PHE A 507 39.76 16.14 -1.75
N THR A 508 40.86 15.46 -2.04
CA THR A 508 41.51 15.44 -3.35
C THR A 508 41.65 14.01 -3.84
N LEU A 509 41.44 13.78 -5.13
CA LEU A 509 41.64 12.48 -5.74
C LEU A 509 43.12 12.08 -5.68
N VAL A 510 43.38 10.84 -5.27
CA VAL A 510 44.73 10.24 -5.27
C VAL A 510 44.89 9.49 -6.58
N THR A 511 45.88 9.89 -7.37
CA THR A 511 46.20 9.24 -8.64
C THR A 511 47.55 8.54 -8.60
N ASN A 512 47.67 7.41 -9.30
CA ASN A 512 48.96 6.77 -9.53
C ASN A 512 49.77 7.46 -10.65
N ALA A 513 50.97 6.94 -10.96
CA ALA A 513 51.85 7.51 -11.98
C ALA A 513 51.24 7.55 -13.40
N ASP A 514 50.25 6.69 -13.67
CA ASP A 514 49.55 6.59 -14.95
C ASP A 514 48.26 7.45 -15.01
N GLY A 515 48.01 8.25 -13.97
CA GLY A 515 46.83 9.12 -13.88
C GLY A 515 45.53 8.38 -13.53
N VAL A 516 45.61 7.14 -13.01
CA VAL A 516 44.46 6.37 -12.52
C VAL A 516 44.09 6.79 -11.13
N VAL A 517 42.81 7.08 -10.89
CA VAL A 517 42.28 7.37 -9.56
C VAL A 517 42.20 6.09 -8.76
N ILE A 518 43.02 6.00 -7.72
CA ILE A 518 43.12 4.84 -6.81
C ILE A 518 42.44 5.09 -5.46
N GLY A 519 42.03 6.33 -5.19
CA GLY A 519 41.30 6.70 -3.99
C GLY A 519 41.20 8.20 -3.81
N GLN A 520 41.04 8.63 -2.57
CA GLN A 520 40.94 10.04 -2.19
C GLN A 520 41.68 10.27 -0.87
N SER A 521 42.16 11.50 -0.71
CA SER A 521 42.76 11.98 0.54
C SER A 521 41.89 13.12 1.06
N PHE A 522 41.37 12.98 2.28
CA PHE A 522 40.57 14.01 2.91
C PHE A 522 41.42 15.20 3.35
N ASN A 523 40.77 16.35 3.52
CA ASN A 523 41.40 17.54 4.05
C ASN A 523 41.95 17.24 5.46
N PRO A 524 43.25 17.49 5.75
CA PRO A 524 43.85 17.19 7.05
C PRO A 524 43.20 17.88 8.25
N ALA A 525 42.40 18.93 8.02
CA ALA A 525 41.62 19.58 9.06
C ALA A 525 40.39 18.77 9.52
N ILE A 526 40.00 17.74 8.76
CA ILE A 526 38.84 16.90 9.04
C ILE A 526 39.34 15.59 9.67
N PRO A 527 38.90 15.24 10.89
CA PRO A 527 39.22 13.95 11.47
C PRO A 527 38.57 12.82 10.67
N THR A 528 39.24 11.68 10.57
CA THR A 528 38.70 10.48 9.91
C THR A 528 38.58 9.32 10.88
N VAL A 529 37.62 8.43 10.61
CA VAL A 529 37.45 7.13 11.27
C VAL A 529 37.41 6.03 10.22
N PHE A 530 37.97 4.87 10.53
CA PHE A 530 37.87 3.70 9.66
C PHE A 530 36.81 2.76 10.25
N GLU A 531 35.69 2.56 9.53
CA GLU A 531 34.57 1.77 10.04
C GLU A 531 34.04 0.76 9.01
N PRO A 532 33.48 -0.38 9.48
CA PRO A 532 32.86 -1.37 8.61
C PRO A 532 31.54 -0.86 8.01
N MET A 533 31.14 -1.48 6.92
CA MET A 533 29.88 -1.21 6.23
C MET A 533 29.23 -2.54 5.82
N PRO A 534 27.97 -2.80 6.20
CA PRO A 534 27.12 -1.99 7.09
C PRO A 534 27.69 -1.87 8.51
N PHE A 535 27.48 -0.72 9.14
CA PHE A 535 27.93 -0.50 10.52
C PHE A 535 27.21 -1.45 11.49
N GLY A 536 27.97 -2.14 12.36
CA GLY A 536 27.42 -3.07 13.37
C GLY A 536 27.14 -4.49 12.86
N ALA A 537 27.47 -4.81 11.61
CA ALA A 537 27.34 -6.16 11.06
C ALA A 537 28.54 -7.06 11.43
N LEU A 538 28.28 -8.32 11.78
CA LEU A 538 29.32 -9.32 12.07
C LEU A 538 30.16 -9.71 10.84
N ALA A 539 29.59 -9.55 9.64
CA ALA A 539 30.27 -9.82 8.37
C ALA A 539 30.19 -8.60 7.43
N PRO A 540 31.08 -7.59 7.61
CA PRO A 540 31.06 -6.39 6.79
C PRO A 540 31.31 -6.66 5.30
N ALA A 541 30.55 -5.98 4.44
CA ALA A 541 30.76 -6.01 3.00
C ALA A 541 31.97 -5.17 2.57
N ASP A 542 32.21 -4.00 3.17
CA ASP A 542 33.34 -3.11 2.87
C ASP A 542 33.76 -2.34 4.12
N TRP A 543 34.83 -1.56 4.01
CA TRP A 543 35.34 -0.67 5.04
C TRP A 543 35.59 0.73 4.46
N TYR A 544 35.24 1.77 5.20
CA TYR A 544 35.35 3.15 4.75
C TYR A 544 36.21 3.97 5.71
N GLU A 545 37.17 4.73 5.15
CA GLU A 545 37.73 5.90 5.84
C GLU A 545 36.73 7.05 5.67
N ARG A 546 36.10 7.46 6.76
CA ARG A 546 35.03 8.46 6.77
C ARG A 546 35.49 9.76 7.39
N PRO A 547 35.33 10.92 6.73
CA PRO A 547 35.48 12.22 7.36
C PRO A 547 34.36 12.41 8.37
N VAL A 548 34.72 12.87 9.58
CA VAL A 548 33.79 13.00 10.70
C VAL A 548 33.42 14.47 10.91
N PHE A 549 32.13 14.77 10.84
CA PHE A 549 31.56 16.09 11.13
C PHE A 549 30.69 15.98 12.38
N GLN A 550 30.94 16.83 13.38
CA GLN A 550 30.26 16.73 14.66
C GLN A 550 29.71 18.06 15.15
N ASN A 551 28.50 18.06 15.71
CA ASN A 551 27.87 19.24 16.31
C ASN A 551 27.75 20.44 15.36
N ILE A 552 27.46 20.18 14.09
CA ILE A 552 27.28 21.21 13.06
C ILE A 552 25.81 21.26 12.65
N THR A 553 25.28 22.48 12.50
CA THR A 553 23.99 22.72 11.85
C THR A 553 24.24 22.96 10.37
N PHE A 554 23.66 22.11 9.54
CA PHE A 554 23.57 22.30 8.10
C PHE A 554 22.16 22.77 7.75
N LYS A 555 22.06 23.75 6.86
CA LYS A 555 20.78 24.27 6.37
C LYS A 555 20.78 24.28 4.84
N ASP A 556 19.77 23.66 4.24
CA ASP A 556 19.55 23.59 2.78
C ASP A 556 20.82 23.13 2.06
N VAL A 557 21.38 22.00 2.50
CA VAL A 557 22.75 21.61 2.19
C VAL A 557 22.83 20.57 1.08
N VAL A 558 23.82 20.72 0.20
CA VAL A 558 24.23 19.68 -0.75
C VAL A 558 25.47 18.96 -0.23
N ILE A 559 25.33 17.69 0.13
CA ILE A 559 26.45 16.80 0.46
C ILE A 559 27.10 16.33 -0.84
N PRO A 560 28.37 16.69 -1.08
CA PRO A 560 29.01 16.43 -2.36
C PRO A 560 29.32 14.95 -2.57
N MET A 561 29.32 14.56 -3.84
CA MET A 561 29.70 13.21 -4.29
C MET A 561 31.09 12.83 -3.74
N GLY A 562 31.21 11.58 -3.25
CA GLY A 562 32.48 11.02 -2.79
C GLY A 562 32.85 11.34 -1.35
N LEU A 563 32.06 12.13 -0.62
CA LEU A 563 32.41 12.51 0.76
C LEU A 563 32.38 11.30 1.72
N ASN A 564 31.40 10.40 1.57
CA ASN A 564 31.24 9.18 2.39
C ASN A 564 31.33 9.44 3.92
N ALA A 565 30.77 10.56 4.38
CA ALA A 565 30.96 11.09 5.73
C ALA A 565 30.28 10.28 6.84
N LEU A 566 30.81 10.47 8.05
CA LEU A 566 30.11 10.21 9.30
C LEU A 566 29.69 11.56 9.93
N PHE A 567 28.39 11.73 10.13
CA PHE A 567 27.83 12.87 10.86
C PHE A 567 27.44 12.44 12.27
N VAL A 568 27.90 13.18 13.29
CA VAL A 568 27.62 12.88 14.70
C VAL A 568 27.00 14.07 15.39
N ASN A 569 25.78 13.92 15.92
CA ASN A 569 25.07 14.99 16.62
C ASN A 569 24.96 16.27 15.78
N CYS A 570 24.76 16.13 14.47
CA CYS A 570 24.53 17.26 13.56
C CYS A 570 23.03 17.51 13.40
N THR A 571 22.66 18.76 13.11
CA THR A 571 21.29 19.15 12.78
C THR A 571 21.21 19.49 11.30
N PHE A 572 20.29 18.89 10.58
CA PHE A 572 20.01 19.18 9.17
C PHE A 572 18.66 19.87 9.08
N VAL A 573 18.63 21.08 8.55
CA VAL A 573 17.46 21.96 8.50
C VAL A 573 17.08 22.21 7.05
N GLY A 574 15.78 22.13 6.74
CA GLY A 574 15.26 22.26 5.38
C GLY A 574 15.61 21.04 4.54
N VAL A 575 16.16 21.22 3.34
CA VAL A 575 16.46 20.07 2.46
C VAL A 575 17.95 19.70 2.46
N THR A 576 18.22 18.41 2.70
CA THR A 576 19.56 17.82 2.53
C THR A 576 19.62 17.01 1.24
N ARG A 577 20.40 17.46 0.26
CA ARG A 577 20.63 16.73 -0.99
C ARG A 577 21.95 15.95 -0.96
N VAL A 578 21.93 14.69 -1.35
CA VAL A 578 23.13 13.83 -1.49
C VAL A 578 23.44 13.62 -2.97
N GLU A 579 24.60 14.10 -3.42
CA GLU A 579 25.04 13.91 -4.81
C GLU A 579 25.65 12.52 -5.03
N THR A 580 25.43 11.93 -6.20
CA THR A 580 26.11 10.69 -6.62
C THR A 580 26.27 10.63 -8.13
N TYR A 581 27.19 9.78 -8.59
CA TYR A 581 27.39 9.57 -10.02
C TYR A 581 26.23 8.76 -10.61
N GLN A 582 25.51 9.35 -11.56
CA GLN A 582 24.28 8.76 -12.11
C GLN A 582 24.56 7.62 -13.10
N ASP A 583 25.62 7.71 -13.91
CA ASP A 583 25.95 6.73 -14.96
C ASP A 583 26.78 5.55 -14.41
N ASN A 584 26.38 4.97 -13.28
CA ASN A 584 27.10 3.89 -12.60
C ASN A 584 26.86 2.49 -13.20
N THR A 585 26.85 2.39 -14.54
CA THR A 585 26.49 1.18 -15.29
C THR A 585 27.62 0.17 -15.47
N HIS A 586 28.81 0.46 -14.93
CA HIS A 586 29.96 -0.42 -15.06
C HIS A 586 29.73 -1.76 -14.31
N PRO A 587 29.91 -2.94 -14.93
CA PRO A 587 29.60 -4.23 -14.30
C PRO A 587 30.35 -4.53 -13.00
N ALA A 588 31.48 -3.87 -12.77
CA ALA A 588 32.26 -4.01 -11.53
C ALA A 588 32.19 -2.80 -10.58
N TRP A 589 31.24 -1.88 -10.80
CA TRP A 589 31.16 -0.60 -10.06
C TRP A 589 31.24 -0.78 -8.54
N GLN A 590 30.49 -1.72 -7.99
CA GLN A 590 30.41 -1.95 -6.54
C GLN A 590 31.68 -2.55 -5.92
N PHE A 591 32.50 -3.25 -6.70
CA PHE A 591 33.71 -3.91 -6.19
C PHE A 591 34.94 -2.99 -6.19
N TYR A 592 34.96 -1.97 -7.05
CA TYR A 592 36.12 -1.10 -7.23
C TYR A 592 36.40 -0.28 -5.96
N GLY A 593 37.56 -0.50 -5.34
CA GLY A 593 37.96 0.19 -4.12
C GLY A 593 37.48 -0.45 -2.83
N GLN A 594 36.95 -1.68 -2.89
CA GLN A 594 36.55 -2.43 -1.69
C GLN A 594 37.78 -2.74 -0.83
N GLN A 595 37.64 -2.63 0.48
CA GLN A 595 38.73 -2.76 1.46
C GLN A 595 38.38 -3.79 2.54
N GLU A 596 39.43 -4.40 3.09
CA GLU A 596 39.36 -5.22 4.30
C GLU A 596 39.56 -4.35 5.56
N SER A 597 39.37 -4.93 6.75
CA SER A 597 39.58 -4.27 8.05
C SER A 597 40.99 -3.71 8.26
N SER A 598 41.97 -4.19 7.50
CA SER A 598 43.34 -3.67 7.48
C SER A 598 43.53 -2.39 6.64
N GLY A 599 42.50 -1.96 5.90
CA GLY A 599 42.59 -0.90 4.88
C GLY A 599 43.17 -1.36 3.54
N ALA A 600 43.65 -2.61 3.44
CA ALA A 600 44.10 -3.20 2.19
C ALA A 600 42.94 -3.38 1.21
N LEU A 601 43.20 -3.16 -0.08
CA LEU A 601 42.20 -3.40 -1.13
C LEU A 601 41.87 -4.89 -1.20
N LYS A 602 40.57 -5.18 -1.07
CA LYS A 602 39.97 -6.50 -1.26
C LYS A 602 39.81 -6.81 -2.74
N TYR A 603 39.28 -5.83 -3.50
CA TYR A 603 39.11 -5.94 -4.95
C TYR A 603 39.31 -4.60 -5.69
N PRO A 604 39.97 -4.63 -6.86
CA PRO A 604 41.02 -5.58 -7.26
C PRO A 604 42.34 -5.29 -6.50
N PRO A 605 43.24 -6.28 -6.33
CA PRO A 605 44.61 -5.98 -5.90
C PRO A 605 45.29 -5.02 -6.90
N LEU A 606 46.11 -4.09 -6.40
CA LEU A 606 46.89 -3.18 -7.25
C LEU A 606 47.78 -4.00 -8.20
N PRO A 607 47.82 -3.71 -9.52
CA PRO A 607 48.72 -4.42 -10.42
C PRO A 607 50.18 -4.15 -10.04
N ASP A 608 50.99 -5.21 -9.97
CA ASP A 608 52.44 -5.09 -9.97
C ASP A 608 52.89 -4.65 -11.37
N ASP A 609 53.29 -3.38 -11.49
CA ASP A 609 54.18 -2.84 -12.53
C ASP A 609 53.76 -2.95 -14.02
N SER A 610 52.54 -2.60 -14.43
CA SER A 610 52.33 -2.18 -15.84
C SER A 610 51.08 -1.33 -16.16
N PRO A 611 51.16 -0.36 -17.10
CA PRO A 611 50.02 0.43 -17.61
C PRO A 611 48.97 -0.34 -18.42
N ALA A 612 49.17 -1.65 -18.67
CA ALA A 612 48.34 -2.46 -19.55
C ALA A 612 47.35 -3.41 -18.83
N GLN A 613 47.37 -3.49 -17.49
CA GLN A 613 46.72 -4.57 -16.72
C GLN A 613 45.36 -4.21 -16.10
N LEU A 614 44.56 -3.40 -16.78
CA LEU A 614 43.25 -2.96 -16.28
C LEU A 614 42.16 -3.51 -17.19
N ASP A 615 41.70 -4.70 -16.84
CA ASP A 615 40.33 -5.23 -17.00
C ASP A 615 40.19 -6.62 -17.66
N ASN A 616 41.19 -7.08 -18.43
CA ASN A 616 41.20 -8.46 -19.00
C ASN A 616 42.29 -9.39 -18.45
N ASP A 617 43.35 -8.85 -17.83
CA ASP A 617 44.49 -9.60 -17.29
C ASP A 617 44.33 -9.96 -15.80
N TYR A 618 43.17 -9.62 -15.20
CA TYR A 618 42.84 -9.89 -13.79
C TYR A 618 42.54 -11.35 -13.46
N TYR A 619 42.46 -12.20 -14.48
CA TYR A 619 42.40 -13.64 -14.33
C TYR A 619 43.82 -14.18 -14.51
N PRO A 620 44.65 -14.25 -13.43
CA PRO A 620 45.95 -14.89 -13.55
C PRO A 620 45.71 -16.32 -14.07
N PRO A 621 46.43 -16.79 -15.11
CA PRO A 621 46.12 -18.03 -15.82
C PRO A 621 46.17 -19.32 -14.97
N ASN A 622 46.47 -19.21 -13.67
CA ASN A 622 46.68 -20.32 -12.75
C ASN A 622 45.89 -20.19 -11.43
N ASP A 623 44.94 -19.26 -11.28
CA ASP A 623 44.09 -19.22 -10.09
C ASP A 623 42.78 -20.01 -10.32
N PRO A 624 42.59 -21.16 -9.66
CA PRO A 624 41.40 -21.99 -9.83
C PRO A 624 40.12 -21.36 -9.25
N LEU A 625 40.22 -20.26 -8.50
CA LEU A 625 39.07 -19.54 -7.93
C LEU A 625 38.56 -18.41 -8.85
N PHE A 626 39.38 -17.96 -9.81
CA PHE A 626 39.02 -16.89 -10.75
C PHE A 626 39.19 -17.41 -12.19
N ILE A 627 38.14 -18.04 -12.72
CA ILE A 627 38.08 -18.44 -14.13
C ILE A 627 37.46 -17.29 -14.92
N LYS A 628 38.18 -16.76 -15.91
CA LYS A 628 37.61 -15.79 -16.85
C LYS A 628 36.38 -16.40 -17.51
N PRO A 629 35.18 -15.81 -17.36
CA PRO A 629 34.04 -16.28 -18.12
C PRO A 629 34.35 -16.17 -19.61
N PRO A 630 34.02 -17.19 -20.43
CA PRO A 630 34.21 -17.11 -21.88
C PRO A 630 33.54 -15.83 -22.42
N ASP A 631 34.26 -15.06 -23.23
CA ASP A 631 33.78 -13.84 -23.89
C ASP A 631 33.44 -12.63 -22.99
N PHE A 632 33.90 -12.62 -21.73
CA PHE A 632 33.73 -11.45 -20.84
C PHE A 632 34.87 -10.43 -20.98
N ASP A 633 34.56 -9.24 -21.52
CA ASP A 633 35.44 -8.08 -21.67
C ASP A 633 34.96 -6.99 -20.71
N VAL A 634 35.67 -6.74 -19.61
CA VAL A 634 35.37 -5.62 -18.72
C VAL A 634 35.99 -4.36 -19.35
N PRO A 635 35.19 -3.33 -19.68
CA PRO A 635 35.75 -2.12 -20.23
C PRO A 635 36.37 -1.27 -19.11
N ARG A 636 37.56 -0.71 -19.34
CA ARG A 636 38.18 0.24 -18.39
C ARG A 636 37.17 1.28 -17.89
N LEU A 637 36.89 1.26 -16.58
CA LEU A 637 36.08 2.31 -15.96
C LEU A 637 36.75 3.67 -16.17
N THR A 638 36.10 4.52 -16.96
CA THR A 638 36.53 5.89 -17.21
C THR A 638 35.36 6.84 -16.99
N VAL A 639 35.62 7.92 -16.26
CA VAL A 639 34.66 8.98 -15.99
C VAL A 639 35.28 10.29 -16.45
N GLY A 640 34.63 10.99 -17.39
CA GLY A 640 35.19 12.20 -18.01
C GLY A 640 36.55 11.97 -18.70
N GLY A 641 36.83 10.75 -19.16
CA GLY A 641 38.12 10.36 -19.74
C GLY A 641 39.22 10.04 -18.72
N VAL A 642 38.94 10.14 -17.42
CA VAL A 642 39.86 9.78 -16.33
C VAL A 642 39.57 8.34 -15.88
N PRO A 643 40.57 7.46 -15.79
CA PRO A 643 40.37 6.09 -15.35
C PRO A 643 40.27 5.95 -13.82
N TYR A 644 39.38 5.07 -13.36
CA TYR A 644 39.14 4.81 -11.93
C TYR A 644 39.29 3.31 -11.61
N VAL A 645 39.87 3.00 -10.46
CA VAL A 645 39.84 1.66 -9.83
C VAL A 645 39.22 1.68 -8.43
N ASN A 646 38.71 2.84 -8.03
CA ASN A 646 38.04 3.06 -6.77
C ASN A 646 36.83 3.95 -7.04
N THR A 647 35.62 3.44 -6.79
CA THR A 647 34.36 4.15 -7.03
C THR A 647 33.84 4.89 -5.80
N LYS A 648 34.52 4.79 -4.64
CA LYS A 648 34.18 5.57 -3.43
C LYS A 648 34.17 7.09 -3.69
N PRO A 649 35.09 7.69 -4.46
CA PRO A 649 35.03 9.12 -4.81
C PRO A 649 33.87 9.54 -5.73
N LEU A 650 33.12 8.57 -6.27
CA LEU A 650 32.01 8.78 -7.21
C LEU A 650 30.66 8.37 -6.61
N SER A 651 30.64 7.91 -5.36
CA SER A 651 29.45 7.38 -4.69
C SER A 651 29.36 7.95 -3.28
N ASN A 652 28.20 7.82 -2.63
CA ASN A 652 28.03 8.25 -1.25
C ASN A 652 27.43 7.14 -0.39
N ASN A 653 28.29 6.56 0.44
CA ASN A 653 27.92 5.72 1.57
C ASN A 653 28.07 6.59 2.83
N ILE A 654 26.97 7.00 3.47
CA ILE A 654 26.99 8.01 4.55
C ILE A 654 26.31 7.43 5.80
N ARG A 655 26.86 7.76 6.98
CA ARG A 655 26.22 7.45 8.26
C ARG A 655 25.88 8.72 9.03
N PHE A 656 24.64 8.81 9.47
CA PHE A 656 24.13 9.80 10.42
C PHE A 656 23.99 9.13 11.79
N HIS A 657 24.62 9.70 12.81
CA HIS A 657 24.60 9.17 14.17
C HIS A 657 24.13 10.24 15.14
N ASN A 658 23.06 9.97 15.88
CA ASN A 658 22.40 10.93 16.78
C ASN A 658 22.07 12.27 16.10
N CYS A 659 21.75 12.27 14.80
CA CYS A 659 21.49 13.51 14.06
C CYS A 659 20.01 13.92 14.18
N THR A 660 19.73 15.21 14.03
CA THR A 660 18.36 15.73 13.99
C THR A 660 18.06 16.27 12.60
N PHE A 661 17.05 15.73 11.93
CA PHE A 661 16.52 16.27 10.68
C PHE A 661 15.27 17.08 10.99
N VAL A 662 15.25 18.33 10.56
CA VAL A 662 14.08 19.21 10.56
C VAL A 662 13.80 19.57 9.11
N GLY A 663 13.13 18.68 8.39
CA GLY A 663 12.94 18.74 6.94
C GLY A 663 13.19 17.40 6.24
N SER A 664 13.69 17.44 5.01
CA SER A 664 13.75 16.27 4.12
C SER A 664 15.17 15.93 3.66
N ILE A 665 15.40 14.66 3.33
CA ILE A 665 16.61 14.19 2.66
C ILE A 665 16.30 13.63 1.28
N VAL A 666 17.06 14.05 0.27
CA VAL A 666 16.92 13.63 -1.13
C VAL A 666 18.27 13.24 -1.69
N ALA A 667 18.31 12.33 -2.65
CA ALA A 667 19.54 11.96 -3.34
C ALA A 667 19.38 12.04 -4.86
N ASP A 668 20.50 12.30 -5.53
CA ASP A 668 20.61 12.03 -6.96
C ASP A 668 20.37 10.54 -7.23
N LYS A 669 19.78 10.21 -8.37
CA LYS A 669 19.39 8.84 -8.71
C LYS A 669 20.52 8.12 -9.49
N PRO A 670 21.21 7.12 -8.93
CA PRO A 670 22.06 6.24 -9.72
C PRO A 670 21.22 5.37 -10.67
N THR A 671 21.76 5.07 -11.85
CA THR A 671 21.10 4.20 -12.84
C THR A 671 20.99 2.76 -12.34
N VAL A 672 22.01 2.30 -11.63
CA VAL A 672 22.13 0.92 -11.14
C VAL A 672 22.15 0.90 -9.62
N PHE A 673 21.40 -0.03 -9.02
CA PHE A 673 21.44 -0.25 -7.58
C PHE A 673 22.82 -0.72 -7.14
N THR A 674 23.42 -0.05 -6.18
CA THR A 674 24.75 -0.42 -5.65
C THR A 674 24.81 -0.21 -4.15
N HIS A 675 24.13 -1.06 -3.38
CA HIS A 675 24.00 -0.99 -1.92
C HIS A 675 25.34 -0.86 -1.16
N ILE A 676 26.45 -1.36 -1.68
CA ILE A 676 27.77 -1.19 -1.07
C ILE A 676 28.27 0.26 -1.20
N ARG A 677 27.95 0.94 -2.30
CA ARG A 677 28.49 2.26 -2.68
C ARG A 677 27.56 3.42 -2.38
N ASN A 678 26.26 3.22 -2.54
CA ASN A 678 25.21 4.21 -2.29
C ASN A 678 24.30 3.67 -1.17
N LYS A 679 24.61 4.06 0.07
CA LYS A 679 23.88 3.63 1.27
C LYS A 679 23.82 4.75 2.29
N LEU A 680 22.65 4.98 2.88
CA LEU A 680 22.48 5.92 3.99
C LEU A 680 22.07 5.15 5.25
N GLN A 681 22.79 5.35 6.35
CA GLN A 681 22.50 4.70 7.63
C GLN A 681 22.15 5.75 8.68
N PHE A 682 20.98 5.66 9.29
CA PHE A 682 20.51 6.53 10.37
C PHE A 682 20.57 5.76 11.69
N THR A 683 21.58 6.04 12.51
CA THR A 683 21.93 5.24 13.69
C THR A 683 21.83 6.03 14.99
N GLY A 684 21.82 5.33 16.12
CA GLY A 684 21.69 5.97 17.44
C GLY A 684 20.36 6.70 17.59
N ALA A 685 20.33 7.79 18.36
CA ALA A 685 19.16 8.63 18.59
C ALA A 685 18.88 9.59 17.43
N THR A 686 19.06 9.16 16.17
CA THR A 686 18.75 9.99 15.00
C THR A 686 17.25 10.14 14.85
N LYS A 687 16.77 11.37 14.58
CA LYS A 687 15.32 11.71 14.56
C LYS A 687 14.97 12.65 13.41
N PHE A 688 13.69 12.63 13.06
CA PHE A 688 13.07 13.49 12.05
C PHE A 688 11.92 14.27 12.68
N TYR A 689 11.82 15.55 12.37
CA TYR A 689 10.82 16.46 12.89
C TYR A 689 10.31 17.40 11.80
N GLU A 690 9.05 17.79 11.89
CA GLU A 690 8.50 18.91 11.11
C GLU A 690 9.02 20.25 11.64
N GLN A 691 9.15 20.35 12.97
CA GLN A 691 9.58 21.55 13.67
C GLN A 691 10.57 21.18 14.77
N HIS A 692 11.63 21.96 14.93
CA HIS A 692 12.69 21.69 15.89
C HIS A 692 12.12 21.62 17.33
N PRO A 693 12.31 20.49 18.05
CA PRO A 693 11.62 20.25 19.32
C PRO A 693 11.99 21.27 20.41
N ASP A 694 13.27 21.61 20.53
CA ASP A 694 13.75 22.54 21.56
C ASP A 694 13.71 24.02 21.15
N SER A 695 13.49 24.31 19.87
CA SER A 695 13.64 25.66 19.31
C SER A 695 12.65 25.90 18.14
N PRO A 696 11.33 25.73 18.38
CA PRO A 696 10.33 25.75 17.32
C PRO A 696 10.18 27.11 16.62
N ASN A 697 10.55 28.20 17.29
CA ASN A 697 10.41 29.57 16.77
C ASN A 697 11.72 30.13 16.19
N ASP A 698 12.79 29.34 16.12
CA ASP A 698 14.07 29.79 15.57
C ASP A 698 14.14 29.53 14.06
N PRO A 699 14.13 30.56 13.20
CA PRO A 699 14.20 30.38 11.74
C PRO A 699 15.54 29.79 11.25
N ALA A 700 16.59 29.76 12.08
CA ALA A 700 17.84 29.11 11.74
C ALA A 700 17.80 27.59 11.96
N LEU A 701 16.86 27.09 12.75
CA LEU A 701 16.71 25.68 13.11
C LEU A 701 15.45 25.03 12.53
N ASN A 702 14.71 25.77 11.71
CA ASN A 702 13.49 25.30 11.05
C ASN A 702 13.52 25.62 9.54
N PRO A 703 12.86 24.81 8.69
CA PRO A 703 12.74 25.04 7.26
C PRO A 703 12.21 26.42 6.90
N GLU A 704 12.51 26.87 5.69
CA GLU A 704 11.92 28.11 5.20
C GLU A 704 10.44 27.89 4.84
N PRO A 705 9.55 28.87 5.08
CA PRO A 705 8.13 28.70 4.78
C PRO A 705 7.81 28.41 3.30
N GLY A 706 8.74 28.72 2.39
CA GLY A 706 8.61 28.44 0.96
C GLY A 706 8.76 26.96 0.62
N ASP A 707 9.55 26.22 1.41
CA ASP A 707 9.95 24.84 1.11
C ASP A 707 9.02 23.83 1.82
N LEU A 708 8.27 24.28 2.83
CA LEU A 708 7.34 23.45 3.60
C LEU A 708 6.37 22.65 2.70
N PRO A 709 5.74 23.21 1.66
CA PRO A 709 4.84 22.44 0.80
C PRO A 709 5.52 21.25 0.09
N ASP A 710 6.82 21.30 -0.16
CA ASP A 710 7.57 20.20 -0.77
C ASP A 710 8.13 19.24 0.28
N ILE A 711 8.60 19.75 1.42
CA ILE A 711 9.05 18.96 2.58
C ILE A 711 7.93 18.08 3.14
N GLU A 712 6.70 18.60 3.21
CA GLU A 712 5.52 17.86 3.68
C GLU A 712 5.17 16.66 2.80
N LYS A 713 5.54 16.68 1.50
CA LYS A 713 5.26 15.58 0.56
C LYS A 713 6.17 14.37 0.78
N SER A 714 7.36 14.54 1.38
CA SER A 714 8.30 13.44 1.60
C SER A 714 9.42 13.81 2.58
N SER A 715 9.57 13.04 3.66
CA SER A 715 10.78 13.10 4.50
C SER A 715 12.03 12.57 3.81
N MET A 716 11.86 11.66 2.84
CA MET A 716 12.96 10.89 2.26
C MET A 716 12.69 10.50 0.80
N MET A 717 13.53 10.99 -0.10
CA MET A 717 13.48 10.67 -1.54
C MET A 717 14.84 10.14 -2.03
N LEU A 718 15.08 8.84 -1.84
CA LEU A 718 16.36 8.18 -2.06
C LEU A 718 16.26 7.00 -3.05
N PRO A 719 15.76 7.23 -4.28
CA PRO A 719 15.61 6.15 -5.26
C PRO A 719 16.96 5.47 -5.52
N GLN A 720 16.97 4.14 -5.61
CA GLN A 720 18.17 3.33 -5.86
C GLN A 720 19.28 3.40 -4.78
N TYR A 721 18.99 3.91 -3.58
CA TYR A 721 19.85 3.78 -2.40
C TYR A 721 19.41 2.61 -1.52
N SER A 722 20.38 1.97 -0.86
CA SER A 722 20.11 1.16 0.34
C SER A 722 19.99 2.10 1.53
N VAL A 723 18.95 1.94 2.33
CA VAL A 723 18.67 2.82 3.47
C VAL A 723 18.43 2.00 4.71
N ASP A 724 19.17 2.30 5.78
CA ASP A 724 18.94 1.70 7.09
C ASP A 724 18.46 2.78 8.05
N VAL A 725 17.27 2.60 8.60
CA VAL A 725 16.71 3.41 9.67
C VAL A 725 16.81 2.61 10.96
N GLY A 726 17.70 3.04 11.83
CA GLY A 726 18.06 2.38 13.07
C GLY A 726 19.24 1.43 12.95
N THR A 727 19.42 0.61 13.99
CA THR A 727 20.45 -0.44 14.04
C THR A 727 19.83 -1.75 14.52
N ASN A 728 20.50 -2.88 14.26
CA ASN A 728 20.01 -4.21 14.66
C ASN A 728 19.82 -4.39 16.17
N ASN A 729 20.42 -3.53 16.99
CA ASN A 729 20.17 -3.44 18.43
C ASN A 729 19.90 -1.99 18.82
N ALA A 730 18.84 -1.41 18.24
CA ALA A 730 18.47 -0.01 18.40
C ALA A 730 18.40 0.40 19.88
N PRO A 731 18.96 1.56 20.27
CA PRO A 731 18.80 2.06 21.62
C PRO A 731 17.36 2.55 21.84
N ALA A 732 16.89 2.50 23.09
CA ALA A 732 15.50 2.83 23.43
C ALA A 732 15.10 4.30 23.10
N ASP A 733 16.07 5.20 22.96
CA ASP A 733 15.87 6.61 22.63
C ASP A 733 15.85 6.91 21.13
N GLN A 734 16.15 5.91 20.28
CA GLN A 734 15.90 5.98 18.84
C GLN A 734 14.40 6.03 18.60
N ASP A 735 13.93 7.08 17.94
CA ASP A 735 12.52 7.32 17.65
C ASP A 735 12.43 8.16 16.37
N VAL A 736 12.15 7.49 15.25
CA VAL A 736 12.14 8.11 13.92
C VAL A 736 10.70 8.38 13.51
N ASN A 737 10.39 9.60 13.09
CA ASN A 737 9.07 9.93 12.55
C ASN A 737 9.21 10.37 11.09
N LEU A 738 8.74 9.54 10.16
CA LEU A 738 8.72 9.84 8.74
C LEU A 738 7.31 10.22 8.30
N GLN A 739 7.22 11.13 7.34
CA GLN A 739 5.96 11.57 6.75
C GLN A 739 6.06 11.65 5.23
N GLY A 740 4.89 11.68 4.58
CA GLY A 740 4.83 11.80 3.14
C GLY A 740 5.09 10.46 2.43
N VAL A 741 5.50 10.55 1.17
CA VAL A 741 5.93 9.38 0.39
C VAL A 741 7.42 9.14 0.64
N VAL A 742 7.75 8.07 1.37
CA VAL A 742 9.13 7.65 1.64
C VAL A 742 9.59 6.76 0.49
N ILE A 743 10.65 7.17 -0.19
CA ILE A 743 11.19 6.47 -1.37
C ILE A 743 12.62 5.99 -1.08
N ALA A 744 12.88 4.72 -1.37
CA ALA A 744 14.20 4.12 -1.26
C ALA A 744 14.41 3.05 -2.35
N GLY A 745 15.66 2.68 -2.66
CA GLY A 745 15.93 1.48 -3.45
C GLY A 745 15.50 0.23 -2.67
N VAL A 746 16.13 0.07 -1.51
CA VAL A 746 15.80 -0.91 -0.48
C VAL A 746 15.83 -0.19 0.87
N LEU A 747 14.92 -0.54 1.79
CA LEU A 747 14.77 0.12 3.08
C LEU A 747 14.65 -0.92 4.20
N ASP A 748 15.54 -0.80 5.19
CA ASP A 748 15.45 -1.52 6.46
C ASP A 748 15.12 -0.55 7.58
N VAL A 749 14.09 -0.87 8.36
CA VAL A 749 13.64 -0.08 9.51
C VAL A 749 13.68 -0.95 10.76
N ARG A 750 14.35 -0.47 11.80
CA ARG A 750 14.54 -1.14 13.11
C ARG A 750 14.32 -0.12 14.23
N GLY A 751 14.06 -0.59 15.45
CA GLY A 751 13.83 0.28 16.62
C GLY A 751 12.48 1.01 16.54
N ASN A 752 12.33 2.10 17.29
CA ASN A 752 11.06 2.84 17.29
C ASN A 752 10.95 3.73 16.06
N THR A 753 9.93 3.50 15.24
CA THR A 753 9.66 4.29 14.04
C THR A 753 8.15 4.46 13.81
N THR A 754 7.73 5.68 13.52
CA THR A 754 6.38 5.96 13.00
C THR A 754 6.51 6.48 11.58
N ILE A 755 5.68 5.97 10.66
CA ILE A 755 5.65 6.38 9.26
C ILE A 755 4.21 6.80 8.94
N ASN A 756 3.98 8.10 8.77
CA ASN A 756 2.68 8.66 8.39
C ASN A 756 2.69 8.96 6.88
N GLY A 757 2.30 7.98 6.07
CA GLY A 757 2.31 8.08 4.61
C GLY A 757 2.49 6.73 3.94
N ALA A 758 3.30 6.68 2.87
CA ALA A 758 3.49 5.48 2.05
C ALA A 758 4.97 5.18 1.80
N LEU A 759 5.32 3.89 1.74
CA LEU A 759 6.64 3.38 1.37
C LEU A 759 6.64 2.94 -0.11
N LEU A 760 7.49 3.56 -0.91
CA LEU A 760 7.72 3.21 -2.31
C LEU A 760 9.16 2.75 -2.54
N LEU A 761 9.33 1.49 -2.92
CA LEU A 761 10.64 0.89 -3.11
C LEU A 761 10.93 0.70 -4.60
N THR A 762 12.19 0.94 -5.01
CA THR A 762 12.52 1.07 -6.44
C THR A 762 13.41 -0.05 -6.98
N PHE A 763 13.98 -0.90 -6.13
CA PHE A 763 14.91 -1.94 -6.57
C PHE A 763 14.20 -3.27 -6.82
N GLU A 764 14.18 -3.69 -8.09
CA GLU A 764 13.66 -4.99 -8.53
C GLU A 764 14.82 -5.98 -8.70
N PRO A 765 15.10 -6.85 -7.72
CA PRO A 765 16.27 -7.73 -7.77
C PRO A 765 16.11 -8.80 -8.84
N SER A 766 17.16 -8.99 -9.64
CA SER A 766 17.24 -10.07 -10.63
C SER A 766 18.67 -10.61 -10.73
N LEU A 767 18.83 -11.86 -11.18
CA LEU A 767 20.17 -12.44 -11.43
C LEU A 767 20.96 -11.67 -12.51
N THR A 768 20.28 -10.87 -13.31
CA THR A 768 20.90 -10.01 -14.32
C THR A 768 21.30 -8.63 -13.79
N ASP A 769 20.94 -8.31 -12.54
CA ASP A 769 21.25 -7.02 -11.95
C ASP A 769 22.73 -6.90 -11.55
N PRO A 770 23.41 -5.78 -11.82
CA PRO A 770 24.81 -5.61 -11.42
C PRO A 770 25.08 -5.76 -9.91
N ALA A 771 24.09 -5.49 -9.04
CA ALA A 771 24.20 -5.75 -7.60
C ALA A 771 24.40 -7.24 -7.29
N LEU A 772 23.86 -8.12 -8.15
CA LEU A 772 23.92 -9.58 -8.08
C LEU A 772 24.86 -10.18 -9.12
N GLN A 773 25.75 -9.38 -9.70
CA GLN A 773 26.76 -9.88 -10.62
C GLN A 773 28.15 -9.62 -10.08
N HIS A 774 29.00 -10.62 -10.25
CA HIS A 774 30.44 -10.49 -10.10
C HIS A 774 31.06 -10.69 -11.47
N PHE A 775 31.55 -9.61 -12.07
CA PHE A 775 32.10 -9.65 -13.43
C PHE A 775 31.15 -10.33 -14.43
N GLY A 776 29.89 -9.86 -14.47
CA GLY A 776 28.85 -10.36 -15.39
C GLY A 776 28.37 -11.79 -15.14
N THR A 777 28.93 -12.48 -14.14
CA THR A 777 28.46 -13.78 -13.68
C THR A 777 27.50 -13.57 -12.52
N PRO A 778 26.27 -14.09 -12.58
CA PRO A 778 25.34 -14.03 -11.46
C PRO A 778 25.95 -14.66 -10.20
N VAL A 779 25.92 -13.91 -9.09
CA VAL A 779 26.33 -14.35 -7.76
C VAL A 779 25.27 -13.96 -6.74
N GLY A 780 25.08 -14.78 -5.72
CA GLY A 780 24.06 -14.53 -4.70
C GLY A 780 22.66 -14.93 -5.13
N ASN A 781 21.67 -14.35 -4.45
CA ASN A 781 20.27 -14.70 -4.59
C ASN A 781 19.41 -13.42 -4.61
N PRO A 782 18.55 -13.20 -5.62
CA PRO A 782 17.59 -12.08 -5.64
C PRO A 782 16.75 -11.96 -4.37
N ALA A 783 16.40 -13.08 -3.74
CA ALA A 783 15.59 -13.11 -2.52
C ALA A 783 16.30 -12.52 -1.28
N ASN A 784 17.62 -12.28 -1.35
CA ASN A 784 18.37 -11.67 -0.25
C ASN A 784 18.18 -10.15 -0.17
N PHE A 785 17.62 -9.52 -1.21
CA PHE A 785 17.26 -8.10 -1.17
C PHE A 785 15.83 -7.96 -0.69
N ASN A 786 15.68 -7.45 0.52
CA ASN A 786 14.41 -7.36 1.22
C ASN A 786 14.18 -5.95 1.76
N VAL A 787 12.91 -5.62 1.94
CA VAL A 787 12.44 -4.43 2.65
C VAL A 787 12.03 -4.93 4.02
N THR A 788 12.86 -4.67 5.03
CA THR A 788 12.60 -5.24 6.34
C THR A 788 12.11 -4.18 7.31
N LEU A 789 10.90 -4.35 7.83
CA LEU A 789 10.36 -3.58 8.93
C LEU A 789 10.38 -4.47 10.17
N GLY A 790 11.08 -4.03 11.21
CA GLY A 790 11.18 -4.75 12.48
C GLY A 790 12.32 -5.76 12.48
N TYR A 791 12.45 -6.50 13.57
CA TYR A 791 13.59 -7.39 13.79
C TYR A 791 13.42 -8.75 13.10
N PHE A 792 14.48 -9.19 12.43
CA PHE A 792 14.67 -10.56 11.95
C PHE A 792 16.09 -11.02 12.26
N SER A 793 16.25 -12.29 12.59
CA SER A 793 17.58 -12.89 12.72
C SER A 793 18.08 -13.45 11.37
N PRO A 794 19.38 -13.76 11.24
CA PRO A 794 19.96 -14.34 10.03
C PRO A 794 19.27 -15.60 9.52
N ASP A 795 18.84 -16.48 10.42
CA ASP A 795 18.12 -17.71 10.09
C ASP A 795 16.68 -17.47 9.61
N GLN A 796 16.14 -16.27 9.84
CA GLN A 796 14.81 -15.86 9.41
C GLN A 796 14.81 -15.08 8.07
N GLY A 797 15.98 -14.94 7.44
CA GLY A 797 16.14 -14.36 6.10
C GLY A 797 16.76 -12.96 6.07
N ASP A 798 17.07 -12.36 7.22
CA ASP A 798 17.79 -11.08 7.31
C ASP A 798 19.27 -11.32 7.58
N GLN A 799 20.07 -11.35 6.52
CA GLN A 799 21.52 -11.62 6.60
C GLN A 799 22.31 -10.55 7.38
N GLU A 800 21.76 -9.35 7.54
CA GLU A 800 22.39 -8.28 8.33
C GLU A 800 21.96 -8.35 9.81
N GLY A 801 20.91 -9.08 10.14
CA GLY A 801 20.35 -9.23 11.48
C GLY A 801 21.30 -9.85 12.50
N LEU A 802 20.94 -9.73 13.79
CA LEU A 802 21.66 -10.37 14.89
C LEU A 802 20.88 -11.58 15.41
N SER A 803 21.55 -12.48 16.11
CA SER A 803 20.88 -13.58 16.82
C SER A 803 20.71 -13.21 18.29
N VAL A 804 19.48 -13.30 18.81
CA VAL A 804 19.20 -13.10 20.24
C VAL A 804 19.30 -14.43 20.97
N PHE A 805 20.08 -14.49 22.05
CA PHE A 805 20.18 -15.69 22.87
C PHE A 805 20.39 -15.38 24.36
N ASP A 806 20.07 -16.34 25.21
CA ASP A 806 20.21 -16.22 26.66
C ASP A 806 21.65 -16.55 27.10
N TYR A 807 22.26 -15.62 27.84
CA TYR A 807 23.57 -15.77 28.46
C TYR A 807 23.52 -15.32 29.92
N ASN A 808 23.81 -16.24 30.86
CA ASN A 808 23.73 -15.99 32.30
C ASN A 808 22.40 -15.38 32.80
N GLY A 809 21.28 -15.75 32.16
CA GLY A 809 19.93 -15.26 32.51
C GLY A 809 19.58 -13.89 31.94
N GLN A 810 20.36 -13.38 30.98
CA GLN A 810 20.09 -12.15 30.25
C GLN A 810 20.07 -12.43 28.75
N LYS A 811 19.13 -11.82 28.02
CA LYS A 811 19.12 -11.83 26.55
C LYS A 811 20.20 -10.89 26.02
N ILE A 812 21.07 -11.41 25.16
CA ILE A 812 22.17 -10.68 24.53
C ILE A 812 22.15 -10.88 23.01
N VAL A 813 22.83 -9.98 22.29
CA VAL A 813 22.99 -10.03 20.82
C VAL A 813 24.42 -10.37 20.37
N GLY A 814 25.32 -10.63 21.32
CA GLY A 814 26.73 -10.97 21.06
C GLY A 814 27.67 -10.40 22.11
N PHE A 815 28.96 -10.36 21.77
CA PHE A 815 30.06 -9.92 22.62
C PHE A 815 30.86 -8.82 21.93
N ASP A 816 31.04 -7.72 22.65
CA ASP A 816 31.90 -6.59 22.27
C ASP A 816 33.35 -6.90 22.66
N THR A 817 34.21 -7.07 21.67
CA THR A 817 35.62 -7.42 21.85
C THR A 817 36.55 -6.21 21.75
N ASN A 818 36.06 -5.10 21.22
CA ASN A 818 36.86 -3.93 20.88
C ASN A 818 36.56 -2.69 21.77
N GLY A 819 35.46 -2.73 22.52
CA GLY A 819 34.99 -1.71 23.46
C GLY A 819 34.11 -0.61 22.85
N ASP A 820 33.55 -0.80 21.66
CA ASP A 820 32.69 0.17 20.97
C ASP A 820 31.19 0.05 21.32
N GLY A 821 30.82 -0.95 22.13
CA GLY A 821 29.45 -1.19 22.57
C GLY A 821 28.60 -2.02 21.58
N TYR A 822 29.17 -2.52 20.49
CA TYR A 822 28.51 -3.36 19.50
C TYR A 822 29.05 -4.78 19.52
N PRO A 823 28.26 -5.79 19.10
CA PRO A 823 28.75 -7.16 19.05
C PRO A 823 29.73 -7.33 17.89
N ASP A 824 30.95 -7.80 18.19
CA ASP A 824 31.96 -8.22 17.20
C ASP A 824 31.93 -9.73 16.96
N SER A 825 31.37 -10.49 17.90
CA SER A 825 31.35 -11.95 17.89
C SER A 825 30.12 -12.48 18.61
N ASP A 826 29.60 -13.61 18.14
CA ASP A 826 28.59 -14.42 18.81
C ASP A 826 29.20 -15.50 19.72
N ASP A 827 30.53 -15.66 19.73
CA ASP A 827 31.24 -16.68 20.51
C ASP A 827 31.44 -16.24 21.97
N PRO A 828 30.87 -16.95 22.96
CA PRO A 828 31.10 -16.69 24.38
C PRO A 828 32.57 -16.86 24.83
N ALA A 829 33.39 -17.55 24.04
CA ALA A 829 34.82 -17.70 24.30
C ALA A 829 35.68 -16.53 23.77
N SER A 830 35.09 -15.56 23.07
CA SER A 830 35.77 -14.37 22.55
C SER A 830 36.41 -13.50 23.63
N GLY A 831 35.93 -13.61 24.88
CA GLY A 831 36.37 -12.79 26.00
C GLY A 831 35.82 -11.36 25.96
N GLY A 832 34.90 -11.05 25.03
CA GLY A 832 34.23 -9.76 24.93
C GLY A 832 33.20 -9.52 26.04
N THR A 833 32.77 -8.26 26.15
CA THR A 833 31.70 -7.85 27.07
C THR A 833 30.36 -8.21 26.45
N PRO A 834 29.45 -8.91 27.15
CA PRO A 834 28.14 -9.24 26.59
C PRO A 834 27.34 -7.96 26.29
N VAL A 835 26.76 -7.88 25.09
CA VAL A 835 25.95 -6.76 24.62
C VAL A 835 24.47 -7.08 24.85
N PRO A 836 23.77 -6.38 25.77
CA PRO A 836 22.36 -6.60 26.05
C PRO A 836 21.48 -6.42 24.81
N PHE A 837 20.44 -7.25 24.68
CA PHE A 837 19.37 -6.99 23.72
C PHE A 837 18.48 -5.85 24.23
N ASN A 838 18.32 -4.81 23.43
CA ASN A 838 17.56 -3.61 23.80
C ASN A 838 16.05 -3.73 23.57
N GLY A 839 15.58 -4.85 23.00
CA GLY A 839 14.19 -5.06 22.62
C GLY A 839 13.98 -4.97 21.12
N TYR A 840 12.75 -5.28 20.68
CA TYR A 840 12.38 -5.27 19.26
C TYR A 840 12.07 -3.87 18.74
N GLY A 841 11.80 -2.90 19.63
CA GLY A 841 11.25 -1.59 19.28
C GLY A 841 9.79 -1.69 18.84
N ARG A 842 9.25 -0.60 18.28
CA ARG A 842 7.92 -0.57 17.65
C ARG A 842 7.91 0.16 16.31
N ILE A 843 7.21 -0.38 15.33
CA ILE A 843 7.03 0.27 14.04
C ILE A 843 5.55 0.36 13.69
N VAL A 844 5.08 1.58 13.42
CA VAL A 844 3.72 1.82 12.94
C VAL A 844 3.79 2.54 11.60
N LEU A 845 3.11 2.01 10.59
CA LEU A 845 2.89 2.68 9.31
C LEU A 845 1.41 3.04 9.20
N ASN A 846 1.11 4.33 9.12
CA ASN A 846 -0.23 4.88 8.90
C ASN A 846 -0.36 5.41 7.48
N TRP A 847 -1.11 4.72 6.63
CA TRP A 847 -1.35 5.16 5.26
C TRP A 847 -2.39 6.28 5.22
N ASP A 848 -2.06 7.34 4.49
CA ASP A 848 -2.98 8.43 4.19
C ASP A 848 -3.48 8.33 2.73
N PRO A 849 -4.78 8.06 2.50
CA PRO A 849 -5.36 8.04 1.15
C PRO A 849 -5.44 9.42 0.49
N ASN A 850 -5.11 10.51 1.19
CA ASN A 850 -5.10 11.87 0.66
C ASN A 850 -3.67 12.42 0.48
N LEU A 851 -2.66 11.57 0.64
CA LEU A 851 -1.25 11.93 0.53
C LEU A 851 -0.97 12.61 -0.83
N VAL A 852 -0.36 13.79 -0.77
CA VAL A 852 0.13 14.47 -1.97
C VAL A 852 1.48 13.89 -2.35
N MET A 853 1.60 13.40 -3.58
CA MET A 853 2.83 12.81 -4.08
C MET A 853 3.92 13.87 -4.27
N PRO A 854 5.21 13.55 -4.07
CA PRO A 854 6.30 14.43 -4.45
C PRO A 854 6.43 14.56 -5.97
N ASP A 855 6.97 15.69 -6.42
CA ASP A 855 7.35 15.90 -7.82
C ASP A 855 8.53 15.01 -8.21
N GLY A 856 8.62 14.65 -9.49
CA GLY A 856 9.71 13.84 -10.04
C GLY A 856 9.43 12.33 -10.06
N LEU A 857 8.33 11.86 -9.45
CA LEU A 857 7.85 10.49 -9.62
C LEU A 857 6.87 10.40 -10.80
N ILE A 858 7.17 9.65 -11.85
CA ILE A 858 6.31 9.47 -13.03
C ILE A 858 5.30 8.34 -12.76
N ALA A 859 4.11 8.65 -12.28
CA ALA A 859 3.10 7.65 -11.89
C ALA A 859 1.78 7.81 -12.68
N PRO A 860 0.97 6.74 -12.80
CA PRO A 860 -0.37 6.85 -13.36
C PRO A 860 -1.23 7.87 -12.62
N ILE A 861 -2.10 8.55 -13.37
CA ILE A 861 -3.20 9.29 -12.75
C ILE A 861 -4.40 8.36 -12.54
N ALA A 862 -5.13 8.61 -11.47
CA ALA A 862 -6.36 7.93 -11.13
C ALA A 862 -7.54 8.91 -11.19
N ILE A 863 -8.72 8.33 -11.40
CA ILE A 863 -9.99 9.05 -11.34
C ILE A 863 -10.92 8.30 -10.41
N GLU A 864 -11.40 8.98 -9.36
CA GLU A 864 -12.38 8.43 -8.43
C GLU A 864 -13.63 9.30 -8.34
N PRO A 865 -14.77 8.66 -8.07
CA PRO A 865 -15.99 9.39 -7.78
C PRO A 865 -15.88 10.20 -6.49
N VAL A 866 -16.36 11.43 -6.53
CA VAL A 866 -16.48 12.28 -5.34
C VAL A 866 -17.68 11.80 -4.51
N SER A 867 -17.46 11.54 -3.22
CA SER A 867 -18.54 11.16 -2.31
C SER A 867 -19.63 12.23 -2.27
N GLU A 868 -20.89 11.80 -2.09
CA GLU A 868 -22.08 12.67 -2.03
C GLU A 868 -22.36 13.54 -3.28
N SER A 869 -21.62 13.34 -4.38
CA SER A 869 -21.84 14.08 -5.65
C SER A 869 -22.95 13.50 -6.53
N TYR A 870 -23.48 12.32 -6.18
CA TYR A 870 -24.53 11.65 -6.93
C TYR A 870 -25.86 12.39 -6.82
N VAL A 871 -26.46 12.75 -7.95
CA VAL A 871 -27.76 13.42 -8.00
C VAL A 871 -28.62 12.84 -9.12
N GLU A 872 -29.85 12.44 -8.78
CA GLU A 872 -30.88 12.04 -9.75
C GLU A 872 -31.81 13.22 -10.12
N GLY A 873 -32.17 13.30 -11.39
CA GLY A 873 -33.31 14.09 -11.90
C GLY A 873 -33.17 15.62 -11.92
N ARG A 874 -32.39 16.24 -11.02
CA ARG A 874 -32.09 17.69 -11.06
C ARG A 874 -30.62 17.91 -11.39
N LEU A 875 -30.37 18.13 -12.68
CA LEU A 875 -29.04 18.44 -13.21
C LEU A 875 -28.56 19.79 -12.69
N VAL A 876 -27.33 19.83 -12.16
CA VAL A 876 -26.67 21.07 -11.75
C VAL A 876 -25.76 21.50 -12.88
N ALA A 877 -26.12 22.55 -13.60
CA ALA A 877 -25.26 23.12 -14.62
C ALA A 877 -24.07 23.85 -13.97
N PRO A 878 -22.84 23.76 -14.53
CA PRO A 878 -21.78 24.68 -14.18
C PRO A 878 -22.20 26.12 -14.53
N ALA A 879 -21.71 27.09 -13.77
CA ALA A 879 -22.08 28.50 -13.95
C ALA A 879 -21.80 28.96 -15.40
N GLY A 880 -22.85 29.07 -16.22
CA GLY A 880 -22.77 29.51 -17.62
C GLY A 880 -23.36 28.55 -18.66
N GLY A 881 -23.66 27.30 -18.29
CA GLY A 881 -24.33 26.35 -19.18
C GLY A 881 -25.85 26.53 -19.18
N ALA A 882 -26.41 27.17 -20.20
CA ALA A 882 -27.85 27.13 -20.43
C ALA A 882 -28.24 25.69 -20.84
N GLY A 883 -28.77 24.91 -19.90
CA GLY A 883 -29.64 23.80 -20.24
C GLY A 883 -30.98 24.31 -20.81
N PRO A 884 -31.76 23.47 -21.51
CA PRO A 884 -33.18 23.75 -21.69
C PRO A 884 -33.92 23.83 -20.35
#